data_AF-A0A077X1N0-F1
#
_entry.id   AF-A0A077X1N0-F1
#
_cell.length_a   1.000
_cell.length_b   1.000
_cell.length_c   1.000
_cell.angle_alpha   90.00
_cell.angle_beta   90.00
_cell.angle_gamma   90.00
#
_symmetry.space_group_name_H-M   'P 1'
#
loop_
_entity.id
_entity.type
_entity.pdbx_description
1 polymer ?
#
loop_
_entity_poly.entity_id
_entity_poly.type
_entity_poly.pdbx_seq_one_letter_code
_entity_poly.pdbx_strand_id
1 'polypeptide(L)'
;MPDPNLSLTAIYQAAQQPARASRLRQALQTTDQRHIDRLVHRIVHHLHHPTDNWPPRRLLRCLDYIITHAPAINLRSSKLLSCVKFIFQHLLGTTIDSATTWSALHLIGTLMQSSSSSTSLLSLIHVTPILDWLAPTWDIKLRTCALRALTAKGQHFADDIILSDGFWVLVLQMGRIPIVLQQQANEEINLCIRVSQFLENLVKHASKTKTSQVRTKLIQFIESIQFIMIINAWKTSLESQHQKLTDSLSHIVSRCIGMAPIPVADYINTADPERSWRKLLAHDMKAFASLVQKQEEIKPIQATRITRLCKIALNMALTGKEDEARAGDIARDIVNFFLVIIPRPVKPEDIDSIGTMALATREMWHGEVDDHVGAILTQHELMCITLLECFMQHVQVASQQLVQSIAARAAFCIIAMLTALNDSNKLDDEQGLRLRLEKLVMFFLHYHEAIDMFSTAPTCLNNVIWLPTIENAKLGLSDSQHQDITLSRAKRAFTALRMATHHVKACEKLDKAGVLQLLVDMDYTRQLDDAPSNMLLVYASFMHFIAALAAKMAYIRAKLRAEFPIGPLVMKLLCRGVYYTTHESQNNDGWNHIIRGSLLVVNAFGYDPMSLQQWLAWPASLDDDDDDTSWYETVHCQDGRLSILPAILLVLLPSAQDDDDDVSDTQVIAHFKHQDESVVRAACISLSLLSSMVECGSQLIRNIRAVGQLSTLLAFLSDDNPADLPPSSPMHVDQEYSLDKLEQEEDTIHSPVNNTITTDATDTLCFNNLYRALIRVLTCQENLRAVISSDVLTFVFKPLLYERPFVDQHKAKLRHMISDSIHKERLDDLSKLFRFTMNDPNATQFHEMCAVALGYACPYIPLCSNVLGISTTDGETILESSSAFGVLCRMLVYELVEEEESVIDAPYRRQAAAQVIEVLAQNLVETWSNELHETRDTLNTTLASRHPTHEQMNNNQQVIFVSQSQQQLVGNRHVLAQQSPYFAALFSGQYAESTQHPIPLPDVNYDAFSVYLNAAEYAMISNDVDKVMRACQGWKDVVELLMMADRFSNDDLRLFCESWIVNELIHAPSSMDTLNGALLLYRRCRDTEGGIFLTDIWPFSHILREALKSVVSRFSLAVATDVFRDMIQDAHPEELGAFCHGISILFANTSS
;
A
#
# COMPACT_ATOMS: atom_id res chain seq x y z
N MET A 1 105.91 -16.19 -3.63
CA MET A 1 105.83 -15.75 -5.04
C MET A 1 104.38 -15.81 -5.48
N PRO A 2 103.87 -14.89 -6.34
CA PRO A 2 102.52 -15.01 -6.87
C PRO A 2 102.45 -16.23 -7.79
N ASP A 3 101.41 -17.04 -7.65
CA ASP A 3 101.15 -18.19 -8.52
C ASP A 3 100.98 -17.70 -9.97
N PRO A 4 101.80 -18.14 -10.95
CA PRO A 4 101.75 -17.66 -12.34
C PRO A 4 100.43 -18.01 -13.07
N ASN A 5 99.57 -18.80 -12.44
CA ASN A 5 98.28 -19.24 -12.95
C ASN A 5 97.11 -18.28 -12.67
N LEU A 6 97.32 -17.22 -11.87
CA LEU A 6 96.29 -16.22 -11.48
C LEU A 6 96.59 -14.83 -12.09
N SER A 7 96.55 -14.74 -13.42
CA SER A 7 96.65 -13.48 -14.16
C SER A 7 95.27 -13.02 -14.65
N LEU A 8 95.09 -11.71 -14.91
CA LEU A 8 93.84 -11.17 -15.46
C LEU A 8 93.47 -11.82 -16.80
N THR A 9 94.46 -12.19 -17.62
CA THR A 9 94.23 -12.88 -18.89
C THR A 9 93.75 -14.31 -18.69
N ALA A 10 94.31 -15.05 -17.73
CA ALA A 10 93.86 -16.39 -17.36
C ALA A 10 92.45 -16.39 -16.77
N ILE A 11 92.12 -15.39 -15.94
CA ILE A 11 90.77 -15.20 -15.38
C ILE A 11 89.77 -14.85 -16.50
N TYR A 12 90.13 -14.00 -17.45
CA TYR A 12 89.27 -13.66 -18.59
C TYR A 12 89.00 -14.86 -19.51
N GLN A 13 90.03 -15.66 -19.82
CA GLN A 13 89.89 -16.89 -20.61
C GLN A 13 89.03 -17.94 -19.89
N ALA A 14 89.20 -18.07 -18.57
CA ALA A 14 88.36 -18.91 -17.72
C ALA A 14 86.89 -18.44 -17.69
N ALA A 15 86.66 -17.13 -17.69
CA ALA A 15 85.32 -16.54 -17.78
C ALA A 15 84.66 -16.74 -19.16
N GLN A 16 85.45 -16.90 -20.24
CA GLN A 16 84.92 -17.21 -21.59
C GLN A 16 84.64 -18.71 -21.79
N GLN A 17 85.42 -19.61 -21.18
CA GLN A 17 85.27 -21.07 -21.33
C GLN A 17 85.13 -21.77 -19.96
N PRO A 18 83.94 -21.69 -19.33
CA PRO A 18 83.71 -22.21 -17.98
C PRO A 18 83.91 -23.72 -17.83
N ALA A 19 83.83 -24.50 -18.92
CA ALA A 19 84.04 -25.95 -18.92
C ALA A 19 85.52 -26.35 -18.76
N ARG A 20 86.46 -25.47 -19.12
CA ARG A 20 87.92 -25.72 -19.03
C ARG A 20 88.58 -25.06 -17.82
N ALA A 21 87.79 -24.40 -16.97
CA ALA A 21 88.27 -23.52 -15.92
C ALA A 21 88.35 -24.14 -14.51
N SER A 22 88.16 -25.46 -14.36
CA SER A 22 88.10 -26.15 -13.06
C SER A 22 89.35 -25.94 -12.20
N ARG A 23 90.55 -25.99 -12.79
CA ARG A 23 91.83 -25.73 -12.10
C ARG A 23 91.93 -24.28 -11.59
N LEU A 24 91.44 -23.32 -12.36
CA LEU A 24 91.48 -21.90 -12.00
C LEU A 24 90.41 -21.54 -10.95
N ARG A 25 89.27 -22.27 -10.93
CA ARG A 25 88.27 -22.19 -9.84
C ARG A 25 88.85 -22.70 -8.53
N GLN A 26 89.49 -23.87 -8.54
CA GLN A 26 90.15 -24.42 -7.34
C GLN A 26 91.23 -23.48 -6.83
N ALA A 27 92.05 -22.90 -7.71
CA ALA A 27 93.04 -21.90 -7.34
C ALA A 27 92.40 -20.65 -6.71
N LEU A 28 91.33 -20.10 -7.29
CA LEU A 28 90.60 -18.96 -6.71
C LEU A 28 89.95 -19.27 -5.36
N GLN A 29 89.57 -20.53 -5.10
CA GLN A 29 88.99 -20.98 -3.84
C GLN A 29 90.02 -21.12 -2.71
N THR A 30 91.28 -21.41 -3.04
CA THR A 30 92.37 -21.61 -2.07
C THR A 30 93.31 -20.40 -1.91
N THR A 31 93.11 -19.33 -2.69
CA THR A 31 93.98 -18.15 -2.70
C THR A 31 93.77 -17.23 -1.49
N ASP A 32 94.87 -16.74 -0.91
CA ASP A 32 94.86 -15.75 0.18
C ASP A 32 94.13 -14.44 -0.19
N GLN A 33 93.37 -13.90 0.76
CA GLN A 33 92.59 -12.67 0.63
C GLN A 33 93.41 -11.46 0.11
N ARG A 34 94.68 -11.33 0.53
CA ARG A 34 95.58 -10.25 0.08
C ARG A 34 95.89 -10.31 -1.42
N HIS A 35 95.91 -11.50 -2.02
CA HIS A 35 96.13 -11.68 -3.46
C HIS A 35 94.88 -11.32 -4.27
N ILE A 36 93.71 -11.69 -3.76
CA ILE A 36 92.43 -11.30 -4.36
C ILE A 36 92.27 -9.76 -4.33
N ASP A 37 92.61 -9.11 -3.21
CA ASP A 37 92.58 -7.64 -3.09
C ASP A 37 93.52 -6.94 -4.09
N ARG A 38 94.69 -7.51 -4.38
CA ARG A 38 95.62 -6.99 -5.40
C ARG A 38 95.07 -7.14 -6.81
N LEU A 39 94.39 -8.24 -7.11
CA LEU A 39 93.73 -8.46 -8.41
C LEU A 39 92.58 -7.48 -8.61
N VAL A 40 91.72 -7.31 -7.59
CA VAL A 40 90.67 -6.30 -7.59
C VAL A 40 91.27 -4.90 -7.77
N HIS A 41 92.36 -4.57 -7.08
CA HIS A 41 93.03 -3.27 -7.23
C HIS A 41 93.52 -2.98 -8.66
N ARG A 42 94.12 -3.97 -9.33
CA ARG A 42 94.50 -3.84 -10.74
C ARG A 42 93.28 -3.64 -11.64
N ILE A 43 92.18 -4.34 -11.35
CA ILE A 43 90.92 -4.16 -12.08
C ILE A 43 90.39 -2.73 -11.89
N VAL A 44 90.40 -2.17 -10.66
CA VAL A 44 89.98 -0.77 -10.40
C VAL A 44 90.83 0.22 -11.17
N HIS A 45 92.15 0.04 -11.11
CA HIS A 45 93.09 0.92 -11.79
C HIS A 45 92.85 0.94 -13.31
N HIS A 46 92.65 -0.23 -13.93
CA HIS A 46 92.31 -0.33 -15.34
C HIS A 46 90.88 0.15 -15.67
N LEU A 47 89.95 0.12 -14.70
CA LEU A 47 88.61 0.69 -14.87
C LEU A 47 88.63 2.23 -14.85
N HIS A 48 89.50 2.86 -14.05
CA HIS A 48 89.68 4.32 -14.05
C HIS A 48 90.47 4.83 -15.27
N HIS A 49 91.35 3.99 -15.84
CA HIS A 49 92.18 4.30 -17.00
C HIS A 49 92.06 3.20 -18.06
N PRO A 50 90.98 3.19 -18.88
CA PRO A 50 90.75 2.16 -19.87
C PRO A 50 91.86 2.17 -20.93
N THR A 51 92.32 0.97 -21.30
CA THR A 51 93.32 0.75 -22.35
C THR A 51 92.75 -0.19 -23.40
N ASP A 52 93.20 -0.14 -24.66
CA ASP A 52 92.68 -0.98 -25.75
C ASP A 52 92.74 -2.50 -25.43
N ASN A 53 93.72 -2.92 -24.63
CA ASN A 53 93.88 -4.32 -24.21
C ASN A 53 92.86 -4.75 -23.14
N TRP A 54 92.40 -3.81 -22.31
CA TRP A 54 91.51 -4.03 -21.17
C TRP A 54 90.30 -3.09 -21.21
N PRO A 55 89.35 -3.28 -22.15
CA PRO A 55 88.12 -2.52 -22.14
C PRO A 55 87.25 -2.90 -20.93
N PRO A 56 86.38 -1.98 -20.46
CA PRO A 56 85.55 -2.18 -19.25
C PRO A 56 84.80 -3.52 -19.22
N ARG A 57 84.29 -3.97 -20.37
CA ARG A 57 83.60 -5.27 -20.52
C ARG A 57 84.44 -6.47 -20.07
N ARG A 58 85.73 -6.51 -20.45
CA ARG A 58 86.62 -7.64 -20.09
C ARG A 58 86.93 -7.64 -18.60
N LEU A 59 87.15 -6.46 -18.05
CA LEU A 59 87.44 -6.24 -16.64
C LEU A 59 86.24 -6.60 -15.74
N LEU A 60 85.02 -6.21 -16.14
CA LEU A 60 83.79 -6.56 -15.42
C LEU A 60 83.53 -8.07 -15.40
N ARG A 61 83.79 -8.78 -16.51
CA ARG A 61 83.67 -10.25 -16.56
C ARG A 61 84.71 -10.96 -15.69
N CYS A 62 85.93 -10.43 -15.60
CA CYS A 62 86.94 -10.95 -14.68
C CYS A 62 86.50 -10.76 -13.23
N LEU A 63 85.95 -9.59 -12.91
CA LEU A 63 85.46 -9.28 -11.58
C LEU A 63 84.28 -10.18 -11.19
N ASP A 64 83.33 -10.39 -12.09
CA ASP A 64 82.17 -11.28 -11.89
C ASP A 64 82.60 -12.73 -11.62
N TYR A 65 83.59 -13.22 -12.38
CA TYR A 65 84.16 -14.55 -12.18
C TYR A 65 84.88 -14.70 -10.84
N ILE A 66 85.60 -13.65 -10.40
CA ILE A 66 86.26 -13.61 -9.08
C ILE A 66 85.21 -13.62 -7.96
N ILE A 67 84.18 -12.79 -8.05
CA ILE A 67 83.09 -12.68 -7.06
C ILE A 67 82.29 -13.99 -6.94
N THR A 68 82.04 -14.65 -8.07
CA THR A 68 81.23 -15.89 -8.08
C THR A 68 81.97 -17.10 -7.51
N HIS A 69 83.30 -17.13 -7.60
CA HIS A 69 84.08 -18.34 -7.30
C HIS A 69 85.09 -18.22 -6.14
N ALA A 70 85.33 -17.02 -5.60
CA ALA A 70 86.23 -16.83 -4.46
C ALA A 70 85.46 -16.62 -3.14
N PRO A 71 85.45 -17.60 -2.22
CA PRO A 71 84.72 -17.51 -0.95
C PRO A 71 85.37 -16.55 0.07
N ALA A 72 86.64 -16.19 -0.12
CA ALA A 72 87.42 -15.36 0.81
C ALA A 72 87.30 -13.83 0.57
N ILE A 73 86.38 -13.38 -0.29
CA ILE A 73 86.21 -11.95 -0.56
C ILE A 73 85.53 -11.28 0.65
N ASN A 74 86.28 -10.44 1.36
CA ASN A 74 85.68 -9.54 2.34
C ASN A 74 85.00 -8.38 1.60
N LEU A 75 83.68 -8.51 1.48
CA LEU A 75 82.76 -7.51 0.93
C LEU A 75 82.80 -6.13 1.64
N ARG A 76 83.47 -6.02 2.80
CA ARG A 76 83.70 -4.74 3.52
C ARG A 76 84.96 -4.00 3.08
N SER A 77 85.73 -4.50 2.11
CA SER A 77 86.94 -3.79 1.68
C SER A 77 86.57 -2.45 1.04
N SER A 78 87.17 -1.36 1.53
CA SER A 78 86.97 0.02 1.00
C SER A 78 87.27 0.13 -0.49
N LYS A 79 88.06 -0.81 -1.02
CA LYS A 79 88.50 -0.89 -2.41
C LYS A 79 87.41 -1.49 -3.30
N LEU A 80 86.77 -2.60 -2.92
CA LEU A 80 85.59 -3.12 -3.62
C LEU A 80 84.45 -2.09 -3.59
N LEU A 81 84.31 -1.39 -2.46
CA LEU A 81 83.37 -0.28 -2.28
C LEU A 81 83.59 0.84 -3.31
N SER A 82 84.84 1.22 -3.57
CA SER A 82 85.19 2.20 -4.60
C SER A 82 84.93 1.69 -6.03
N CYS A 83 85.13 0.40 -6.30
CA CYS A 83 84.74 -0.20 -7.59
C CYS A 83 83.24 -0.09 -7.83
N VAL A 84 82.45 -0.48 -6.82
CA VAL A 84 80.99 -0.46 -6.92
C VAL A 84 80.52 0.98 -7.10
N LYS A 85 81.05 1.95 -6.34
CA LYS A 85 80.78 3.37 -6.55
C LYS A 85 81.10 3.84 -7.97
N PHE A 86 82.25 3.45 -8.53
CA PHE A 86 82.63 3.81 -9.89
C PHE A 86 81.71 3.18 -10.94
N ILE A 87 81.33 1.91 -10.76
CA ILE A 87 80.39 1.22 -11.65
C ILE A 87 79.02 1.92 -11.65
N PHE A 88 78.53 2.34 -10.48
CA PHE A 88 77.25 3.05 -10.35
C PHE A 88 77.30 4.50 -10.86
N GLN A 89 78.34 5.28 -10.51
CA GLN A 89 78.42 6.70 -10.86
C GLN A 89 78.83 6.96 -12.31
N HIS A 90 79.71 6.11 -12.89
CA HIS A 90 80.27 6.37 -14.21
C HIS A 90 79.82 5.40 -15.30
N LEU A 91 79.70 4.09 -15.01
CA LEU A 91 79.37 3.09 -16.04
C LEU A 91 77.86 2.92 -16.27
N LEU A 92 77.03 3.13 -15.24
CA LEU A 92 75.57 3.03 -15.37
C LEU A 92 74.90 4.38 -15.70
N GLY A 93 75.56 5.51 -15.44
CA GLY A 93 75.06 6.86 -15.72
C GLY A 93 75.41 7.43 -17.10
N THR A 94 76.30 6.78 -17.87
CA THR A 94 76.70 7.21 -19.22
C THR A 94 76.28 6.18 -20.26
N THR A 95 75.84 6.63 -21.44
CA THR A 95 75.36 5.78 -22.54
C THR A 95 76.53 5.03 -23.19
N ILE A 96 76.96 3.93 -22.58
CA ILE A 96 78.00 3.03 -23.11
C ILE A 96 77.34 1.85 -23.85
N ASP A 97 78.09 1.21 -24.75
CA ASP A 97 77.73 -0.01 -25.49
C ASP A 97 76.95 -1.06 -24.65
N SER A 98 75.81 -1.51 -25.17
CA SER A 98 74.87 -2.49 -24.58
C SER A 98 75.56 -3.70 -23.90
N ALA A 99 76.67 -4.17 -24.47
CA ALA A 99 77.39 -5.33 -23.95
C ALA A 99 78.21 -5.05 -22.67
N THR A 100 78.67 -3.81 -22.49
CA THR A 100 79.34 -3.36 -21.25
C THR A 100 78.33 -3.19 -20.12
N THR A 101 77.19 -2.57 -20.42
CA THR A 101 76.06 -2.38 -19.50
C THR A 101 75.50 -3.71 -19.02
N TRP A 102 75.35 -4.68 -19.92
CA TRP A 102 74.94 -6.04 -19.55
C TRP A 102 75.90 -6.69 -18.55
N SER A 103 77.21 -6.55 -18.78
CA SER A 103 78.23 -7.14 -17.91
C SER A 103 78.27 -6.43 -16.53
N ALA A 104 78.00 -5.13 -16.49
CA ALA A 104 77.88 -4.36 -15.25
C ALA A 104 76.63 -4.75 -14.44
N LEU A 105 75.46 -4.84 -15.08
CA LEU A 105 74.22 -5.26 -14.42
C LEU A 105 74.27 -6.71 -13.94
N HIS A 106 74.88 -7.62 -14.71
CA HIS A 106 75.08 -9.01 -14.30
C HIS A 106 75.93 -9.10 -13.03
N LEU A 107 77.05 -8.38 -13.01
CA LEU A 107 77.95 -8.27 -11.87
C LEU A 107 77.25 -7.70 -10.62
N ILE A 108 76.37 -6.69 -10.78
CA ILE A 108 75.60 -6.13 -9.66
C ILE A 108 74.61 -7.18 -9.14
N GLY A 109 73.94 -7.90 -10.03
CA GLY A 109 73.05 -9.00 -9.66
C GLY A 109 73.77 -10.11 -8.89
N THR A 110 74.98 -10.51 -9.30
CA THR A 110 75.79 -11.53 -8.61
C THR A 110 76.33 -11.02 -7.26
N LEU A 111 76.72 -9.74 -7.17
CA LEU A 111 77.08 -9.08 -5.90
C LEU A 111 75.91 -9.04 -4.89
N MET A 112 74.70 -8.75 -5.36
CA MET A 112 73.51 -8.75 -4.49
C MET A 112 73.10 -10.16 -4.03
N GLN A 113 73.31 -11.18 -4.88
CA GLN A 113 73.02 -12.58 -4.54
C GLN A 113 74.05 -13.18 -3.57
N SER A 114 75.32 -12.75 -3.64
CA SER A 114 76.43 -13.26 -2.82
C SER A 114 76.58 -12.56 -1.45
N SER A 115 76.01 -11.37 -1.26
CA SER A 115 76.09 -10.63 0.00
C SER A 115 75.06 -11.14 1.02
N SER A 116 75.51 -11.92 2.00
CA SER A 116 74.65 -12.53 3.00
C SER A 116 74.14 -11.57 4.10
N SER A 117 74.73 -10.39 4.33
CA SER A 117 74.27 -9.48 5.42
C SER A 117 74.87 -8.06 5.50
N SER A 118 75.64 -7.57 4.52
CA SER A 118 76.34 -6.27 4.66
C SER A 118 75.49 -5.06 4.24
N THR A 119 74.92 -4.33 5.21
CA THR A 119 74.19 -3.06 5.02
C THR A 119 75.01 -1.96 4.32
N SER A 120 76.32 -1.94 4.51
CA SER A 120 77.25 -0.92 3.96
C SER A 120 77.44 -0.99 2.44
N LEU A 121 77.26 -2.16 1.82
CA LEU A 121 77.30 -2.28 0.35
C LEU A 121 75.96 -1.89 -0.28
N LEU A 122 74.87 -2.18 0.43
CA LEU A 122 73.51 -1.94 -0.04
C LEU A 122 73.19 -0.43 -0.04
N SER A 123 73.73 0.35 0.90
CA SER A 123 73.56 1.81 0.96
C SER A 123 74.22 2.59 -0.18
N LEU A 124 75.03 1.96 -1.02
CA LEU A 124 75.72 2.59 -2.16
C LEU A 124 75.04 2.38 -3.50
N ILE A 125 73.99 1.56 -3.49
CA ILE A 125 73.28 1.18 -4.70
C ILE A 125 72.11 2.15 -4.85
N HIS A 126 72.21 3.01 -5.85
CA HIS A 126 71.07 3.85 -6.27
C HIS A 126 70.17 3.03 -7.19
N VAL A 127 68.90 2.89 -6.78
CA VAL A 127 67.92 2.06 -7.49
C VAL A 127 67.40 2.74 -8.77
N THR A 128 67.29 4.08 -8.76
CA THR A 128 66.79 4.90 -9.87
C THR A 128 67.44 4.57 -11.23
N PRO A 129 68.78 4.57 -11.39
CA PRO A 129 69.40 4.23 -12.67
C PRO A 129 69.17 2.76 -13.08
N ILE A 130 68.95 1.83 -12.14
CA ILE A 130 68.64 0.43 -12.48
C ILE A 130 67.20 0.31 -13.01
N LEU A 131 66.27 1.12 -12.50
CA LEU A 131 64.89 1.16 -12.97
C LEU A 131 64.81 1.65 -14.43
N ASP A 132 65.62 2.64 -14.83
CA ASP A 132 65.63 3.14 -16.22
C ASP A 132 65.96 2.05 -17.27
N TRP A 133 66.79 1.07 -16.90
CA TRP A 133 67.13 -0.07 -17.77
C TRP A 133 66.01 -1.09 -17.91
N LEU A 134 64.95 -0.97 -17.12
CA LEU A 134 63.71 -1.73 -17.32
C LEU A 134 62.80 -1.09 -18.37
N ALA A 135 63.11 0.10 -18.90
CA ALA A 135 62.31 0.72 -19.95
C ALA A 135 62.22 -0.18 -21.21
N PRO A 136 61.07 -0.17 -21.93
CA PRO A 136 60.82 -1.07 -23.05
C PRO A 136 61.70 -0.81 -24.29
N THR A 137 62.45 0.30 -24.30
CA THR A 137 63.41 0.69 -25.35
C THR A 137 64.66 -0.19 -25.37
N TRP A 138 64.94 -0.92 -24.30
CA TRP A 138 66.15 -1.74 -24.16
C TRP A 138 65.93 -3.22 -24.50
N ASP A 139 67.01 -3.88 -24.93
CA ASP A 139 67.02 -5.31 -25.26
C ASP A 139 66.56 -6.18 -24.07
N ILE A 140 65.90 -7.30 -24.37
CA ILE A 140 65.31 -8.23 -23.40
C ILE A 140 66.35 -8.77 -22.42
N LYS A 141 67.59 -8.97 -22.86
CA LYS A 141 68.70 -9.45 -22.04
C LYS A 141 69.14 -8.42 -21.00
N LEU A 142 69.09 -7.13 -21.34
CA LEU A 142 69.38 -6.04 -20.40
C LEU A 142 68.26 -5.91 -19.37
N ARG A 143 67.00 -5.89 -19.82
CA ARG A 143 65.82 -5.85 -18.95
C ARG A 143 65.79 -7.01 -17.95
N THR A 144 66.10 -8.23 -18.41
CA THR A 144 66.15 -9.43 -17.56
C THR A 144 67.25 -9.34 -16.50
N CYS A 145 68.43 -8.80 -16.85
CA CYS A 145 69.51 -8.58 -15.89
C CYS A 145 69.18 -7.49 -14.87
N ALA A 146 68.59 -6.38 -15.31
CA ALA A 146 68.12 -5.31 -14.43
C ALA A 146 67.08 -5.83 -13.42
N LEU A 147 66.10 -6.62 -13.88
CA LEU A 147 65.10 -7.24 -13.02
C LEU A 147 65.73 -8.24 -12.03
N ARG A 148 66.71 -9.03 -12.48
CA ARG A 148 67.43 -9.97 -11.62
C ARG A 148 68.21 -9.25 -10.52
N ALA A 149 68.80 -8.10 -10.82
CA ALA A 149 69.45 -7.26 -9.81
C ALA A 149 68.44 -6.76 -8.78
N LEU A 150 67.33 -6.16 -9.21
CA LEU A 150 66.31 -5.61 -8.31
C LEU A 150 65.62 -6.68 -7.44
N THR A 151 65.42 -7.88 -7.97
CA THR A 151 64.77 -8.99 -7.24
C THR A 151 65.68 -9.65 -6.20
N ALA A 152 67.02 -9.59 -6.35
CA ALA A 152 67.96 -10.29 -5.48
C ALA A 152 67.90 -9.86 -4.00
N LYS A 153 67.59 -8.58 -3.73
CA LYS A 153 67.37 -8.03 -2.38
C LYS A 153 66.13 -7.13 -2.35
N GLY A 154 65.08 -7.52 -3.07
CA GLY A 154 63.90 -6.69 -3.32
C GLY A 154 63.18 -6.17 -2.08
N GLN A 155 63.21 -6.89 -0.95
CA GLN A 155 62.61 -6.42 0.31
C GLN A 155 63.38 -5.27 0.97
N HIS A 156 64.71 -5.21 0.81
CA HIS A 156 65.52 -4.15 1.41
C HIS A 156 65.34 -2.83 0.66
N PHE A 157 65.24 -2.88 -0.67
CA PHE A 157 65.10 -1.70 -1.51
C PHE A 157 63.64 -1.35 -1.82
N ALA A 158 62.66 -2.05 -1.25
CA ALA A 158 61.25 -1.89 -1.61
C ALA A 158 60.77 -0.44 -1.44
N ASP A 159 61.10 0.21 -0.32
CA ASP A 159 60.73 1.61 -0.06
C ASP A 159 61.43 2.55 -1.07
N ASP A 160 62.74 2.36 -1.30
CA ASP A 160 63.52 3.18 -2.25
C ASP A 160 63.01 3.03 -3.70
N ILE A 161 62.61 1.82 -4.10
CA ILE A 161 62.02 1.53 -5.41
C ILE A 161 60.67 2.25 -5.55
N ILE A 162 59.81 2.17 -4.53
CA ILE A 162 58.47 2.76 -4.58
C ILE A 162 58.56 4.30 -4.61
N LEU A 163 59.46 4.89 -3.80
CA LEU A 163 59.69 6.32 -3.77
C LEU A 163 60.33 6.85 -5.08
N SER A 164 61.08 6.00 -5.80
CA SER A 164 61.70 6.31 -7.10
C SER A 164 60.80 5.98 -8.31
N ASP A 165 59.48 6.03 -8.14
CA ASP A 165 58.47 5.77 -9.19
C ASP A 165 58.55 4.38 -9.84
N GLY A 166 59.05 3.37 -9.12
CA GLY A 166 59.20 2.01 -9.62
C GLY A 166 57.90 1.37 -10.10
N PHE A 167 56.74 1.73 -9.53
CA PHE A 167 55.43 1.25 -10.01
C PHE A 167 55.18 1.62 -11.47
N TRP A 168 55.37 2.89 -11.84
CA TRP A 168 55.14 3.39 -13.20
C TRP A 168 56.09 2.72 -14.21
N VAL A 169 57.37 2.56 -13.85
CA VAL A 169 58.36 1.91 -14.71
C VAL A 169 58.03 0.43 -14.97
N LEU A 170 57.63 -0.31 -13.94
CA LEU A 170 57.26 -1.72 -14.08
C LEU A 170 55.99 -1.92 -14.91
N VAL A 171 55.03 -0.99 -14.83
CA VAL A 171 53.80 -1.04 -15.63
C VAL A 171 54.03 -0.82 -17.11
N LEU A 172 55.02 -0.03 -17.51
CA LEU A 172 55.38 0.12 -18.93
C LEU A 172 55.76 -1.22 -19.57
N GLN A 173 56.30 -2.16 -18.80
CA GLN A 173 56.54 -3.53 -19.28
C GLN A 173 55.24 -4.33 -19.39
N MET A 174 54.30 -4.12 -18.48
CA MET A 174 52.97 -4.76 -18.52
C MET A 174 52.16 -4.31 -19.75
N GLY A 175 52.33 -3.07 -20.20
CA GLY A 175 51.66 -2.55 -21.41
C GLY A 175 51.98 -3.32 -22.70
N ARG A 176 53.07 -4.11 -22.74
CA ARG A 176 53.44 -4.93 -23.90
C ARG A 176 52.81 -6.32 -23.90
N ILE A 177 52.22 -6.74 -22.78
CA ILE A 177 51.59 -8.06 -22.62
C ILE A 177 50.59 -8.37 -23.75
N PRO A 178 49.69 -7.46 -24.17
CA PRO A 178 48.75 -7.76 -25.24
C PRO A 178 49.43 -8.14 -26.56
N ILE A 179 50.51 -7.45 -26.92
CA ILE A 179 51.27 -7.69 -28.16
C ILE A 179 52.09 -8.98 -28.04
N VAL A 180 52.73 -9.19 -26.89
CA VAL A 180 53.61 -10.34 -26.63
C VAL A 180 52.84 -11.66 -26.60
N LEU A 181 51.64 -11.65 -26.04
CA LEU A 181 50.76 -12.82 -26.00
C LEU A 181 50.23 -13.19 -27.39
N GLN A 182 49.94 -12.20 -28.25
CA GLN A 182 49.59 -12.45 -29.66
C GLN A 182 50.76 -13.05 -30.45
N GLN A 183 52.00 -12.66 -30.13
CA GLN A 183 53.22 -13.10 -30.83
C GLN A 183 53.84 -14.40 -30.27
N GLN A 184 53.32 -14.96 -29.16
CA GLN A 184 53.84 -16.16 -28.49
C GLN A 184 55.37 -16.11 -28.17
N ALA A 185 55.92 -14.94 -27.88
CA ALA A 185 57.35 -14.77 -27.60
C ALA A 185 57.71 -15.25 -26.16
N ASN A 186 58.05 -16.54 -26.01
CA ASN A 186 58.31 -17.20 -24.72
C ASN A 186 59.30 -16.48 -23.80
N GLU A 187 60.36 -15.87 -24.32
CA GLU A 187 61.34 -15.14 -23.50
C GLU A 187 60.74 -13.86 -22.89
N GLU A 188 59.90 -13.16 -23.66
CA GLU A 188 59.29 -11.90 -23.22
C GLU A 188 58.09 -12.15 -22.28
N ILE A 189 57.36 -13.25 -22.48
CA ILE A 189 56.35 -13.73 -21.53
C ILE A 189 57.00 -14.03 -20.17
N ASN A 190 58.14 -14.74 -20.15
CA ASN A 190 58.84 -15.05 -18.90
C ASN A 190 59.35 -13.80 -18.17
N LEU A 191 59.80 -12.79 -18.92
CA LEU A 191 60.14 -11.48 -18.35
C LEU A 191 58.91 -10.83 -17.72
N CYS A 192 57.78 -10.75 -18.45
CA CYS A 192 56.54 -10.17 -17.96
C CYS A 192 56.03 -10.88 -16.69
N ILE A 193 56.11 -12.22 -16.62
CA ILE A 193 55.75 -12.98 -15.41
C ILE A 193 56.61 -12.55 -14.23
N ARG A 194 57.94 -12.47 -14.38
CA ARG A 194 58.82 -12.05 -13.29
C ARG A 194 58.58 -10.60 -12.87
N VAL A 195 58.30 -9.70 -13.81
CA VAL A 195 57.96 -8.31 -13.52
C VAL A 195 56.63 -8.25 -12.76
N SER A 196 55.60 -9.02 -13.16
CA SER A 196 54.31 -9.08 -12.46
C SER A 196 54.47 -9.59 -11.01
N GLN A 197 55.25 -10.65 -10.80
CA GLN A 197 55.54 -11.17 -9.45
C GLN A 197 56.30 -10.18 -8.59
N PHE A 198 57.23 -9.43 -9.19
CA PHE A 198 57.97 -8.39 -8.48
C PHE A 198 57.06 -7.22 -8.09
N LEU A 199 56.22 -6.77 -9.03
CA LEU A 199 55.20 -5.75 -8.79
C LEU A 199 54.23 -6.19 -7.69
N GLU A 200 53.78 -7.44 -7.71
CA GLU A 200 52.93 -8.04 -6.68
C GLU A 200 53.57 -7.95 -5.28
N ASN A 201 54.87 -8.24 -5.17
CA ASN A 201 55.61 -8.12 -3.92
C ASN A 201 55.75 -6.67 -3.45
N LEU A 202 55.95 -5.72 -4.35
CA LEU A 202 55.99 -4.29 -4.02
C LEU A 202 54.63 -3.78 -3.54
N VAL A 203 53.52 -4.17 -4.19
CA VAL A 203 52.16 -3.83 -3.75
C VAL A 203 51.87 -4.45 -2.38
N LYS A 204 52.26 -5.72 -2.15
CA LYS A 204 52.14 -6.36 -0.83
C LYS A 204 52.92 -5.60 0.24
N HIS A 205 54.16 -5.19 -0.04
CA HIS A 205 54.98 -4.42 0.88
C HIS A 205 54.35 -3.05 1.18
N ALA A 206 54.03 -2.27 0.15
CA ALA A 206 53.41 -0.95 0.27
C ALA A 206 52.11 -0.98 1.09
N SER A 207 51.26 -2.02 0.89
CA SER A 207 50.02 -2.18 1.65
C SER A 207 50.21 -2.51 3.14
N LYS A 208 51.39 -3.02 3.54
CA LYS A 208 51.71 -3.42 4.93
C LYS A 208 52.68 -2.47 5.64
N THR A 209 53.38 -1.60 4.89
CA THR A 209 54.36 -0.66 5.46
C THR A 209 53.70 0.38 6.38
N LYS A 210 54.43 0.78 7.44
CA LYS A 210 54.05 1.89 8.32
C LYS A 210 54.45 3.25 7.76
N THR A 211 55.27 3.28 6.71
CA THR A 211 55.77 4.51 6.07
C THR A 211 54.67 5.18 5.26
N SER A 212 54.18 6.35 5.70
CA SER A 212 53.06 7.05 5.06
C SER A 212 53.33 7.41 3.60
N GLN A 213 54.54 7.86 3.27
CA GLN A 213 54.93 8.26 1.90
C GLN A 213 54.83 7.10 0.89
N VAL A 214 55.18 5.88 1.29
CA VAL A 214 55.10 4.67 0.45
C VAL A 214 53.64 4.33 0.14
N ARG A 215 52.76 4.45 1.14
CA ARG A 215 51.31 4.24 0.97
C ARG A 215 50.69 5.31 0.07
N THR A 216 51.09 6.58 0.21
CA THR A 216 50.64 7.66 -0.68
C THR A 216 51.06 7.42 -2.13
N LYS A 217 52.29 6.97 -2.39
CA LYS A 217 52.76 6.61 -3.74
C LYS A 217 51.96 5.47 -4.34
N LEU A 218 51.57 4.47 -3.55
CA LEU A 218 50.67 3.40 -4.01
C LEU A 218 49.30 3.95 -4.41
N ILE A 219 48.71 4.85 -3.62
CA ILE A 219 47.42 5.48 -3.95
C ILE A 219 47.53 6.30 -5.24
N GLN A 220 48.54 7.17 -5.35
CA GLN A 220 48.80 7.97 -6.56
C GLN A 220 49.00 7.09 -7.81
N PHE A 221 49.62 5.92 -7.65
CA PHE A 221 49.77 4.96 -8.73
C PHE A 221 48.44 4.31 -9.13
N ILE A 222 47.61 3.93 -8.16
CA ILE A 222 46.30 3.36 -8.43
C ILE A 222 45.38 4.40 -9.11
N GLU A 223 45.49 5.67 -8.73
CA GLU A 223 44.78 6.79 -9.36
C GLU A 223 45.26 7.12 -10.79
N SER A 224 46.38 6.54 -11.22
CA SER A 224 47.03 6.92 -12.47
C SER A 224 46.45 6.18 -13.68
N ILE A 225 46.46 6.85 -14.84
CA ILE A 225 46.06 6.25 -16.13
C ILE A 225 46.90 5.00 -16.46
N GLN A 226 48.14 4.94 -15.98
CA GLN A 226 48.99 3.76 -16.20
C GLN A 226 48.41 2.51 -15.53
N PHE A 227 47.63 2.61 -14.44
CA PHE A 227 46.99 1.44 -13.84
C PHE A 227 45.99 0.75 -14.80
N ILE A 228 45.37 1.50 -15.72
CA ILE A 228 44.52 0.95 -16.80
C ILE A 228 45.32 0.00 -17.70
N MET A 229 46.63 0.22 -17.87
CA MET A 229 47.49 -0.70 -18.61
C MET A 229 47.64 -2.06 -17.92
N ILE A 230 47.61 -2.11 -16.59
CA ILE A 230 47.56 -3.38 -15.84
C ILE A 230 46.24 -4.08 -16.09
N ILE A 231 45.13 -3.35 -16.06
CA ILE A 231 43.80 -3.91 -16.30
C ILE A 231 43.70 -4.49 -17.72
N ASN A 232 44.25 -3.79 -18.73
CA ASN A 232 44.31 -4.30 -20.10
C ASN A 232 45.22 -5.53 -20.24
N ALA A 233 46.39 -5.51 -19.59
CA ALA A 233 47.27 -6.68 -19.55
C ALA A 233 46.60 -7.87 -18.86
N TRP A 234 45.83 -7.61 -17.80
CA TRP A 234 45.03 -8.61 -17.09
C TRP A 234 43.92 -9.15 -17.99
N LYS A 235 43.15 -8.30 -18.67
CA LYS A 235 42.16 -8.69 -19.69
C LYS A 235 42.76 -9.62 -20.75
N THR A 236 43.86 -9.24 -21.39
CA THR A 236 44.46 -10.08 -22.44
C THR A 236 45.05 -11.38 -21.89
N SER A 237 45.54 -11.37 -20.64
CA SER A 237 45.96 -12.60 -19.94
C SER A 237 44.78 -13.54 -19.66
N LEU A 238 43.60 -12.98 -19.36
CA LEU A 238 42.35 -13.74 -19.16
C LEU A 238 41.89 -14.38 -20.47
N GLU A 239 41.88 -13.63 -21.57
CA GLU A 239 41.46 -14.12 -22.91
C GLU A 239 42.39 -15.23 -23.45
N SER A 240 43.69 -15.13 -23.17
CA SER A 240 44.72 -16.10 -23.60
C SER A 240 44.95 -17.27 -22.64
N GLN A 241 44.25 -17.31 -21.49
CA GLN A 241 44.32 -18.37 -20.46
C GLN A 241 45.73 -18.69 -19.91
N HIS A 242 46.66 -17.74 -19.91
CA HIS A 242 47.99 -17.96 -19.33
C HIS A 242 47.98 -17.95 -17.79
N GLN A 243 47.84 -19.13 -17.16
CA GLN A 243 47.69 -19.31 -15.70
C GLN A 243 48.62 -18.45 -14.84
N LYS A 244 49.95 -18.51 -15.05
CA LYS A 244 50.92 -17.84 -14.17
C LYS A 244 50.80 -16.31 -14.20
N LEU A 245 50.50 -15.75 -15.36
CA LEU A 245 50.36 -14.31 -15.54
C LEU A 245 49.02 -13.84 -14.97
N THR A 246 47.95 -14.60 -15.26
CA THR A 246 46.61 -14.36 -14.73
C THR A 246 46.59 -14.39 -13.20
N ASP A 247 47.29 -15.32 -12.56
CA ASP A 247 47.35 -15.42 -11.11
C ASP A 247 48.00 -14.20 -10.44
N SER A 248 49.14 -13.76 -10.97
CA SER A 248 49.87 -12.62 -10.42
C SER A 248 49.15 -11.30 -10.67
N LEU A 249 48.62 -11.11 -11.89
CA LEU A 249 47.83 -9.92 -12.23
C LEU A 249 46.52 -9.86 -11.44
N SER A 250 45.80 -10.98 -11.29
CA SER A 250 44.57 -11.02 -10.47
C SER A 250 44.85 -10.69 -9.01
N HIS A 251 46.02 -11.06 -8.48
CA HIS A 251 46.42 -10.68 -7.13
C HIS A 251 46.69 -9.17 -7.01
N ILE A 252 47.38 -8.57 -7.98
CA ILE A 252 47.64 -7.13 -8.01
C ILE A 252 46.32 -6.37 -8.09
N VAL A 253 45.46 -6.73 -9.05
CA VAL A 253 44.17 -6.09 -9.30
C VAL A 253 43.24 -6.21 -8.07
N SER A 254 43.06 -7.42 -7.53
CA SER A 254 42.22 -7.64 -6.33
C SER A 254 42.67 -6.83 -5.11
N ARG A 255 43.99 -6.61 -4.93
CA ARG A 255 44.53 -5.86 -3.79
C ARG A 255 44.48 -4.34 -3.98
N CYS A 256 44.56 -3.87 -5.22
CA CYS A 256 44.54 -2.44 -5.55
C CYS A 256 43.12 -1.88 -5.70
N ILE A 257 42.13 -2.67 -6.16
CA ILE A 257 40.75 -2.19 -6.37
C ILE A 257 40.12 -1.64 -5.08
N GLY A 258 40.30 -2.33 -3.95
CA GLY A 258 39.77 -1.85 -2.67
C GLY A 258 40.38 -0.52 -2.17
N MET A 259 41.43 -0.02 -2.85
CA MET A 259 42.08 1.26 -2.56
C MET A 259 41.94 2.26 -3.73
N ALA A 260 41.23 1.90 -4.79
CA ALA A 260 41.16 2.68 -6.03
C ALA A 260 40.04 3.73 -5.99
N PRO A 261 40.23 4.89 -6.65
CA PRO A 261 39.14 5.85 -6.86
C PRO A 261 38.12 5.33 -7.88
N ILE A 262 36.91 5.87 -7.83
CA ILE A 262 35.74 5.57 -8.68
C ILE A 262 36.06 5.34 -10.20
N PRO A 263 36.87 6.16 -10.90
CA PRO A 263 37.09 5.99 -12.35
C PRO A 263 37.82 4.71 -12.77
N VAL A 264 38.61 4.09 -11.88
CA VAL A 264 39.31 2.83 -12.18
C VAL A 264 38.37 1.63 -12.01
N ALA A 265 37.48 1.69 -11.02
CA ALA A 265 36.38 0.74 -10.88
C ALA A 265 35.44 0.82 -12.10
N ASP A 266 35.13 2.04 -12.57
CA ASP A 266 34.32 2.27 -13.77
C ASP A 266 34.94 1.64 -15.04
N TYR A 267 36.27 1.63 -15.18
CA TYR A 267 36.93 0.97 -16.34
C TYR A 267 36.83 -0.56 -16.29
N ILE A 268 36.97 -1.16 -15.11
CA ILE A 268 36.77 -2.61 -14.92
C ILE A 268 35.30 -2.99 -15.15
N ASN A 269 34.38 -2.06 -14.90
CA ASN A 269 32.95 -2.16 -15.17
C ASN A 269 32.58 -1.92 -16.65
N THR A 270 33.55 -1.80 -17.56
CA THR A 270 33.21 -1.87 -19.00
C THR A 270 32.90 -3.32 -19.38
N ALA A 271 31.96 -3.55 -20.32
CA ALA A 271 31.44 -4.89 -20.65
C ALA A 271 32.53 -5.90 -21.08
N ASP A 272 33.65 -5.39 -21.57
CA ASP A 272 34.77 -6.13 -22.13
C ASP A 272 35.64 -6.88 -21.08
N PRO A 273 36.26 -6.20 -20.08
CA PRO A 273 36.98 -6.87 -19.01
C PRO A 273 36.07 -7.75 -18.15
N GLU A 274 34.81 -7.33 -17.92
CA GLU A 274 33.83 -8.07 -17.13
C GLU A 274 33.56 -9.47 -17.67
N ARG A 275 33.23 -9.54 -18.96
CA ARG A 275 32.98 -10.81 -19.66
C ARG A 275 34.17 -11.76 -19.56
N SER A 276 35.39 -11.23 -19.49
CA SER A 276 36.62 -12.02 -19.47
C SER A 276 36.89 -12.61 -18.08
N TRP A 277 36.80 -11.82 -17.01
CA TRP A 277 37.05 -12.33 -15.66
C TRP A 277 35.88 -13.17 -15.13
N ARG A 278 34.63 -12.87 -15.52
CA ARG A 278 33.46 -13.67 -15.13
C ARG A 278 33.46 -15.05 -15.77
N LYS A 279 33.87 -15.17 -17.05
CA LYS A 279 34.10 -16.46 -17.69
C LYS A 279 35.16 -17.29 -16.96
N LEU A 280 36.23 -16.65 -16.48
CA LEU A 280 37.24 -17.31 -15.69
C LEU A 280 36.68 -17.75 -14.32
N LEU A 281 35.91 -16.89 -13.64
CA LEU A 281 35.26 -17.23 -12.37
C LEU A 281 34.38 -18.48 -12.54
N ALA A 282 33.51 -18.50 -13.56
CA ALA A 282 32.69 -19.66 -13.86
C ALA A 282 33.54 -20.91 -14.17
N HIS A 283 34.64 -20.77 -14.91
CA HIS A 283 35.55 -21.89 -15.19
C HIS A 283 36.23 -22.44 -13.93
N ASP A 284 36.74 -21.59 -13.06
CA ASP A 284 37.36 -22.01 -11.79
C ASP A 284 36.32 -22.62 -10.83
N MET A 285 35.10 -22.07 -10.81
CA MET A 285 33.96 -22.63 -10.08
C MET A 285 33.59 -24.03 -10.59
N LYS A 286 33.56 -24.25 -11.91
CA LYS A 286 33.36 -25.58 -12.51
C LYS A 286 34.46 -26.56 -12.14
N ALA A 287 35.72 -26.13 -12.23
CA ALA A 287 36.86 -26.96 -11.87
C ALA A 287 36.79 -27.35 -10.39
N PHE A 288 36.46 -26.42 -9.51
CA PHE A 288 36.27 -26.68 -8.08
C PHE A 288 35.12 -27.67 -7.84
N ALA A 289 33.95 -27.43 -8.43
CA ALA A 289 32.80 -28.32 -8.34
C ALA A 289 33.11 -29.75 -8.82
N SER A 290 33.87 -29.89 -9.92
CA SER A 290 34.26 -31.20 -10.44
C SER A 290 35.19 -31.98 -9.49
N LEU A 291 36.04 -31.29 -8.73
CA LEU A 291 36.91 -31.90 -7.72
C LEU A 291 36.13 -32.31 -6.48
N VAL A 292 35.17 -31.47 -6.05
CA VAL A 292 34.23 -31.77 -4.97
C VAL A 292 33.40 -33.02 -5.30
N GLN A 293 32.92 -33.15 -6.54
CA GLN A 293 32.19 -34.33 -7.00
C GLN A 293 33.04 -35.61 -6.95
N LYS A 294 34.34 -35.50 -7.30
CA LYS A 294 35.29 -36.62 -7.31
C LYS A 294 35.90 -36.94 -5.94
N GLN A 295 35.60 -36.15 -4.90
CA GLN A 295 36.21 -36.25 -3.57
C GLN A 295 37.76 -36.18 -3.60
N GLU A 296 38.32 -35.42 -4.54
CA GLU A 296 39.78 -35.25 -4.67
C GLU A 296 40.29 -34.06 -3.83
N GLU A 297 41.57 -34.09 -3.40
CA GLU A 297 42.18 -32.97 -2.67
C GLU A 297 42.13 -31.67 -3.47
N ILE A 298 41.41 -30.69 -2.93
CA ILE A 298 41.28 -29.36 -3.53
C ILE A 298 42.56 -28.57 -3.28
N LYS A 299 43.25 -28.22 -4.36
CA LYS A 299 44.47 -27.40 -4.26
C LYS A 299 44.10 -26.01 -3.74
N PRO A 300 44.83 -25.46 -2.74
CA PRO A 300 44.54 -24.14 -2.15
C PRO A 300 44.58 -23.02 -3.19
N ILE A 301 45.32 -23.22 -4.29
CA ILE A 301 45.45 -22.27 -5.39
C ILE A 301 44.08 -21.95 -6.04
N GLN A 302 43.21 -22.94 -6.26
CA GLN A 302 41.90 -22.72 -6.90
C GLN A 302 40.96 -21.93 -5.99
N ALA A 303 40.82 -22.32 -4.72
CA ALA A 303 40.02 -21.60 -3.74
C ALA A 303 40.49 -20.13 -3.56
N THR A 304 41.81 -19.90 -3.54
CA THR A 304 42.35 -18.54 -3.45
C THR A 304 42.06 -17.69 -4.69
N ARG A 305 41.98 -18.30 -5.88
CA ARG A 305 41.64 -17.59 -7.13
C ARG A 305 40.17 -17.19 -7.16
N ILE A 306 39.26 -18.10 -6.82
CA ILE A 306 37.82 -17.80 -6.65
C ILE A 306 37.65 -16.66 -5.64
N THR A 307 38.29 -16.77 -4.47
CA THR A 307 38.24 -15.73 -3.43
C THR A 307 38.69 -14.35 -3.96
N ARG A 308 39.75 -14.30 -4.77
CA ARG A 308 40.26 -13.04 -5.34
C ARG A 308 39.29 -12.44 -6.36
N LEU A 309 38.75 -13.25 -7.25
CA LEU A 309 37.78 -12.81 -8.25
C LEU A 309 36.47 -12.35 -7.60
N CYS A 310 35.99 -13.04 -6.56
CA CYS A 310 34.84 -12.59 -5.78
C CYS A 310 35.12 -11.29 -5.01
N LYS A 311 36.36 -11.06 -4.53
CA LYS A 311 36.73 -9.76 -3.95
C LYS A 311 36.74 -8.63 -4.98
N ILE A 312 37.07 -8.93 -6.23
CA ILE A 312 36.94 -7.96 -7.32
C ILE A 312 35.44 -7.62 -7.46
N ALA A 313 34.58 -8.62 -7.60
CA ALA A 313 33.14 -8.43 -7.71
C ALA A 313 32.49 -7.73 -6.52
N LEU A 314 32.89 -8.06 -5.29
CA LEU A 314 32.40 -7.40 -4.08
C LEU A 314 32.75 -5.90 -4.05
N ASN A 315 33.98 -5.54 -4.40
CA ASN A 315 34.38 -4.14 -4.42
C ASN A 315 33.66 -3.35 -5.52
N MET A 316 33.26 -3.99 -6.62
CA MET A 316 32.46 -3.34 -7.66
C MET A 316 31.06 -2.95 -7.13
N ALA A 317 30.35 -3.87 -6.47
CA ALA A 317 29.05 -3.57 -5.86
C ALA A 317 29.12 -2.42 -4.84
N LEU A 318 30.18 -2.38 -4.02
CA LEU A 318 30.38 -1.33 -3.01
C LEU A 318 30.63 0.07 -3.61
N THR A 319 30.98 0.19 -4.90
CA THR A 319 31.19 1.48 -5.57
C THR A 319 29.91 2.11 -6.14
N GLY A 320 28.77 1.41 -6.08
CA GLY A 320 27.43 2.01 -6.24
C GLY A 320 27.00 2.36 -7.67
N LYS A 321 27.65 1.83 -8.71
CA LYS A 321 27.30 2.08 -10.13
C LYS A 321 27.16 0.80 -10.98
N GLU A 322 26.88 -0.35 -10.37
CA GLU A 322 26.65 -1.57 -11.13
C GLU A 322 25.26 -1.54 -11.80
N ASP A 323 25.19 -1.96 -13.07
CA ASP A 323 23.91 -2.14 -13.77
C ASP A 323 23.14 -3.32 -13.14
N GLU A 324 21.83 -3.17 -12.91
CA GLU A 324 20.96 -4.20 -12.29
C GLU A 324 21.08 -5.58 -12.95
N ALA A 325 21.19 -5.61 -14.29
CA ALA A 325 21.33 -6.84 -15.06
C ALA A 325 22.64 -7.59 -14.74
N ARG A 326 23.72 -6.85 -14.46
CA ARG A 326 25.06 -7.41 -14.18
C ARG A 326 25.17 -7.92 -12.75
N ALA A 327 24.63 -7.17 -11.79
CA ALA A 327 24.56 -7.60 -10.40
C ALA A 327 23.72 -8.88 -10.29
N GLY A 328 22.60 -8.94 -11.00
CA GLY A 328 21.76 -10.13 -11.09
C GLY A 328 22.48 -11.35 -11.68
N ASP A 329 23.28 -11.12 -12.72
CA ASP A 329 24.08 -12.14 -13.37
C ASP A 329 25.15 -12.77 -12.46
N ILE A 330 25.81 -11.97 -11.63
CA ILE A 330 26.79 -12.45 -10.63
C ILE A 330 26.08 -13.19 -9.50
N ALA A 331 24.96 -12.65 -8.99
CA ALA A 331 24.16 -13.30 -7.96
C ALA A 331 23.68 -14.69 -8.44
N ARG A 332 23.26 -14.81 -9.70
CA ARG A 332 22.85 -16.08 -10.30
C ARG A 332 24.00 -17.08 -10.38
N ASP A 333 25.19 -16.63 -10.79
CA ASP A 333 26.36 -17.52 -10.90
C ASP A 333 26.80 -18.06 -9.54
N ILE A 334 26.69 -17.25 -8.48
CA ILE A 334 26.97 -17.69 -7.11
C ILE A 334 25.94 -18.72 -6.63
N VAL A 335 24.64 -18.50 -6.89
CA VAL A 335 23.60 -19.49 -6.55
C VAL A 335 23.80 -20.79 -7.33
N ASN A 336 24.09 -20.71 -8.64
CA ASN A 336 24.41 -21.87 -9.48
C ASN A 336 25.59 -22.66 -8.89
N PHE A 337 26.63 -21.97 -8.43
CA PHE A 337 27.79 -22.60 -7.81
C PHE A 337 27.43 -23.33 -6.51
N PHE A 338 26.63 -22.69 -5.64
CA PHE A 338 26.16 -23.33 -4.41
C PHE A 338 25.24 -24.53 -4.67
N LEU A 339 24.34 -24.43 -5.65
CA LEU A 339 23.48 -25.55 -6.06
C LEU A 339 24.29 -26.75 -6.57
N VAL A 340 25.48 -26.55 -7.13
CA VAL A 340 26.32 -27.66 -7.60
C VAL A 340 27.18 -28.26 -6.48
N ILE A 341 27.56 -27.48 -5.46
CA ILE A 341 28.47 -27.96 -4.41
C ILE A 341 27.73 -28.65 -3.25
N ILE A 342 26.50 -28.21 -2.97
CA ILE A 342 25.81 -28.57 -1.74
C ILE A 342 24.97 -29.86 -1.88
N PRO A 343 23.95 -29.94 -2.77
CA PRO A 343 23.15 -31.15 -2.93
C PRO A 343 23.89 -32.27 -3.69
N ARG A 344 23.60 -33.52 -3.36
CA ARG A 344 23.97 -34.71 -4.15
C ARG A 344 22.74 -35.57 -4.47
N PRO A 345 22.71 -36.26 -5.63
CA PRO A 345 23.75 -36.36 -6.67
C PRO A 345 23.73 -35.21 -7.69
N VAL A 346 24.92 -34.76 -8.09
CA VAL A 346 25.12 -33.72 -9.11
C VAL A 346 25.35 -34.38 -10.47
N LYS A 347 24.62 -34.00 -11.51
CA LYS A 347 24.90 -34.49 -12.88
C LYS A 347 26.07 -33.70 -13.48
N PRO A 348 26.91 -34.30 -14.34
CA PRO A 348 27.96 -33.57 -15.05
C PRO A 348 27.42 -32.35 -15.83
N GLU A 349 26.20 -32.47 -16.36
CA GLU A 349 25.48 -31.39 -17.05
C GLU A 349 25.20 -30.17 -16.14
N ASP A 350 25.01 -30.39 -14.83
CA ASP A 350 24.75 -29.32 -13.87
C ASP A 350 26.04 -28.53 -13.58
N ILE A 351 27.19 -29.20 -13.57
CA ILE A 351 28.51 -28.53 -13.47
C ILE A 351 28.74 -27.65 -14.71
N ASP A 352 28.45 -28.18 -15.90
CA ASP A 352 28.62 -27.44 -17.14
C ASP A 352 27.70 -26.22 -17.26
N SER A 353 26.62 -26.18 -16.48
CA SER A 353 25.68 -25.07 -16.44
C SER A 353 26.09 -23.89 -15.53
N ILE A 354 27.15 -24.01 -14.72
CA ILE A 354 27.68 -22.88 -13.94
C ILE A 354 28.08 -21.74 -14.91
N GLY A 355 27.69 -20.49 -14.62
CA GLY A 355 27.91 -19.37 -15.54
C GLY A 355 26.88 -19.25 -16.67
N THR A 356 25.80 -20.03 -16.64
CA THR A 356 24.70 -19.97 -17.63
C THR A 356 23.36 -19.63 -16.99
N MET A 357 22.37 -19.26 -17.81
CA MET A 357 21.02 -18.89 -17.36
C MET A 357 20.21 -20.06 -16.77
N ALA A 358 20.59 -21.32 -17.07
CA ALA A 358 19.66 -22.45 -17.01
C ALA A 358 19.49 -23.12 -15.64
N LEU A 359 20.45 -23.01 -14.71
CA LEU A 359 20.42 -23.85 -13.50
C LEU A 359 19.53 -23.27 -12.39
N ALA A 360 19.73 -22.00 -12.02
CA ALA A 360 18.90 -21.31 -11.03
C ALA A 360 17.45 -21.10 -11.49
N THR A 361 17.16 -21.26 -12.79
CA THR A 361 15.83 -21.06 -13.38
C THR A 361 15.10 -22.38 -13.72
N ARG A 362 15.75 -23.55 -13.60
CA ARG A 362 15.14 -24.87 -13.81
C ARG A 362 14.16 -25.24 -12.68
N GLU A 363 13.12 -26.01 -13.00
CA GLU A 363 12.15 -26.52 -12.03
C GLU A 363 12.79 -27.50 -11.02
N MET A 364 12.35 -27.37 -9.77
CA MET A 364 12.73 -28.05 -8.51
C MET A 364 13.96 -28.99 -8.49
N TRP A 365 14.93 -28.62 -7.64
CA TRP A 365 16.04 -29.49 -7.23
C TRP A 365 15.64 -30.34 -6.02
N HIS A 366 15.75 -31.66 -6.16
CA HIS A 366 15.62 -32.64 -5.07
C HIS A 366 16.96 -33.34 -4.87
N GLY A 367 17.82 -32.77 -4.01
CA GLY A 367 19.09 -33.39 -3.65
C GLY A 367 19.20 -33.58 -2.15
N GLU A 368 19.75 -34.71 -1.73
CA GLU A 368 20.11 -34.96 -0.34
C GLU A 368 21.41 -34.20 0.00
N VAL A 369 21.54 -33.73 1.24
CA VAL A 369 22.73 -33.03 1.73
C VAL A 369 23.68 -34.08 2.30
N ASP A 370 24.92 -34.12 1.80
CA ASP A 370 25.95 -35.06 2.25
C ASP A 370 26.77 -34.45 3.41
N ASP A 371 27.11 -35.26 4.41
CA ASP A 371 27.97 -34.91 5.56
C ASP A 371 29.30 -34.26 5.13
N HIS A 372 29.81 -34.61 3.95
CA HIS A 372 31.05 -34.05 3.41
C HIS A 372 30.98 -32.53 3.13
N VAL A 373 29.78 -31.96 2.99
CA VAL A 373 29.58 -30.51 2.76
C VAL A 373 30.09 -29.69 3.95
N GLY A 374 29.87 -30.15 5.18
CA GLY A 374 30.36 -29.48 6.39
C GLY A 374 31.89 -29.40 6.45
N ALA A 375 32.58 -30.45 6.00
CA ALA A 375 34.03 -30.46 5.90
C ALA A 375 34.56 -29.45 4.86
N ILE A 376 33.89 -29.33 3.71
CA ILE A 376 34.27 -28.37 2.65
C ILE A 376 34.06 -26.92 3.12
N LEU A 377 32.91 -26.62 3.73
CA LEU A 377 32.59 -25.28 4.23
C LEU A 377 33.60 -24.83 5.28
N THR A 378 34.04 -25.74 6.15
CA THR A 378 35.01 -25.42 7.22
C THR A 378 36.46 -25.37 6.72
N GLN A 379 36.85 -26.24 5.79
CA GLN A 379 38.19 -26.21 5.19
C GLN A 379 38.42 -24.96 4.33
N HIS A 380 37.37 -24.42 3.72
CA HIS A 380 37.43 -23.27 2.82
C HIS A 380 36.57 -22.09 3.29
N GLU A 381 36.45 -21.90 4.61
CA GLU A 381 35.60 -20.88 5.24
C GLU A 381 35.79 -19.47 4.66
N LEU A 382 37.04 -19.03 4.47
CA LEU A 382 37.34 -17.69 3.93
C LEU A 382 36.75 -17.48 2.52
N MET A 383 36.74 -18.52 1.69
CA MET A 383 36.16 -18.46 0.35
C MET A 383 34.64 -18.35 0.43
N CYS A 384 34.00 -19.17 1.27
CA CYS A 384 32.56 -19.16 1.50
C CYS A 384 32.07 -17.82 2.08
N ILE A 385 32.77 -17.25 3.06
CA ILE A 385 32.45 -15.92 3.61
C ILE A 385 32.52 -14.86 2.51
N THR A 386 33.58 -14.88 1.69
CA THR A 386 33.74 -13.91 0.60
C THR A 386 32.64 -14.06 -0.45
N LEU A 387 32.23 -15.30 -0.77
CA LEU A 387 31.13 -15.59 -1.70
C LEU A 387 29.79 -15.10 -1.16
N LEU A 388 29.49 -15.34 0.13
CA LEU A 388 28.25 -14.87 0.76
C LEU A 388 28.21 -13.34 0.86
N GLU A 389 29.33 -12.68 1.21
CA GLU A 389 29.41 -11.22 1.22
C GLU A 389 29.22 -10.63 -0.19
N CYS A 390 29.83 -11.25 -1.21
CA CYS A 390 29.61 -10.89 -2.60
C CYS A 390 28.13 -11.06 -2.99
N PHE A 391 27.52 -12.19 -2.64
CA PHE A 391 26.12 -12.46 -2.92
C PHE A 391 25.19 -11.44 -2.25
N MET A 392 25.41 -11.13 -0.97
CA MET A 392 24.60 -10.17 -0.21
C MET A 392 24.57 -8.78 -0.85
N GLN A 393 25.71 -8.28 -1.33
CA GLN A 393 25.79 -6.95 -1.96
C GLN A 393 25.15 -6.95 -3.36
N HIS A 394 25.36 -8.00 -4.14
CA HIS A 394 24.85 -8.09 -5.52
C HIS A 394 23.33 -8.33 -5.57
N VAL A 395 22.77 -9.09 -4.62
CA VAL A 395 21.32 -9.32 -4.53
C VAL A 395 20.55 -8.04 -4.16
N GLN A 396 21.17 -7.12 -3.41
CA GLN A 396 20.55 -5.82 -3.08
C GLN A 396 20.43 -4.88 -4.28
N VAL A 397 21.27 -5.06 -5.31
CA VAL A 397 21.28 -4.24 -6.54
C VAL A 397 20.54 -4.93 -7.70
N ALA A 398 20.35 -6.25 -7.63
CA ALA A 398 19.67 -7.02 -8.68
C ALA A 398 18.17 -6.69 -8.79
N SER A 399 17.61 -6.89 -9.98
CA SER A 399 16.18 -6.66 -10.22
C SER A 399 15.29 -7.61 -9.40
N GLN A 400 14.17 -7.10 -8.89
CA GLN A 400 13.26 -7.86 -8.01
C GLN A 400 12.73 -9.15 -8.65
N GLN A 401 12.44 -9.12 -9.96
CA GLN A 401 11.99 -10.30 -10.73
C GLN A 401 13.04 -11.41 -10.74
N LEU A 402 14.32 -11.05 -10.88
CA LEU A 402 15.39 -12.04 -10.87
C LEU A 402 15.58 -12.59 -9.45
N VAL A 403 15.53 -11.75 -8.42
CA VAL A 403 15.65 -12.18 -7.02
C VAL A 403 14.54 -13.16 -6.65
N GLN A 404 13.28 -12.88 -7.04
CA GLN A 404 12.16 -13.82 -6.91
C GLN A 404 12.45 -15.18 -7.57
N SER A 405 12.97 -15.16 -8.81
CA SER A 405 13.27 -16.41 -9.54
C SER A 405 14.33 -17.30 -8.84
N ILE A 406 15.30 -16.69 -8.15
CA ILE A 406 16.39 -17.41 -7.47
C ILE A 406 16.10 -17.67 -5.99
N ALA A 407 15.09 -17.03 -5.39
CA ALA A 407 14.82 -17.02 -3.95
C ALA A 407 14.66 -18.43 -3.35
N ALA A 408 13.83 -19.29 -3.96
CA ALA A 408 13.66 -20.68 -3.51
C ALA A 408 14.98 -21.47 -3.50
N ARG A 409 15.82 -21.27 -4.52
CA ARG A 409 17.09 -21.99 -4.68
C ARG A 409 18.14 -21.49 -3.69
N ALA A 410 18.20 -20.17 -3.50
CA ALA A 410 19.05 -19.57 -2.47
C ALA A 410 18.64 -20.07 -1.07
N ALA A 411 17.34 -20.12 -0.76
CA ALA A 411 16.83 -20.65 0.49
C ALA A 411 17.21 -22.13 0.69
N PHE A 412 17.07 -22.97 -0.33
CA PHE A 412 17.52 -24.37 -0.29
C PHE A 412 19.02 -24.49 0.07
N CYS A 413 19.88 -23.73 -0.62
CA CYS A 413 21.32 -23.71 -0.36
C CYS A 413 21.63 -23.25 1.07
N ILE A 414 20.91 -22.24 1.58
CA ILE A 414 21.07 -21.75 2.96
C ILE A 414 20.68 -22.83 3.97
N ILE A 415 19.52 -23.49 3.80
CA ILE A 415 19.06 -24.58 4.67
C ILE A 415 20.08 -25.70 4.70
N ALA A 416 20.59 -26.10 3.54
CA ALA A 416 21.56 -27.17 3.44
C ALA A 416 22.93 -26.82 4.05
N MET A 417 23.41 -25.57 3.88
CA MET A 417 24.60 -25.09 4.57
C MET A 417 24.42 -25.06 6.09
N LEU A 418 23.27 -24.59 6.58
CA LEU A 418 22.95 -24.57 8.01
C LEU A 418 22.83 -25.98 8.60
N THR A 419 22.23 -26.92 7.87
CA THR A 419 22.13 -28.33 8.27
C THR A 419 23.52 -28.95 8.40
N ALA A 420 24.39 -28.77 7.40
CA ALA A 420 25.76 -29.29 7.42
C ALA A 420 26.63 -28.66 8.55
N LEU A 421 26.39 -27.39 8.89
CA LEU A 421 27.06 -26.73 10.03
C LEU A 421 26.54 -27.24 11.38
N ASN A 422 25.26 -27.57 11.47
CA ASN A 422 24.66 -28.20 12.65
C ASN A 422 25.22 -29.61 12.88
N ASP A 423 25.28 -30.43 11.83
CA ASP A 423 25.77 -31.82 11.92
C ASP A 423 27.27 -31.89 12.25
N SER A 424 28.03 -30.83 11.94
CA SER A 424 29.44 -30.68 12.29
C SER A 424 29.71 -30.02 13.66
N ASN A 425 28.67 -29.76 14.47
CA ASN A 425 28.74 -29.10 15.79
C ASN A 425 29.45 -27.74 15.80
N LYS A 426 29.43 -27.00 14.68
CA LYS A 426 30.03 -25.65 14.56
C LYS A 426 28.99 -24.54 14.42
N LEU A 427 27.73 -24.86 14.68
CA LEU A 427 26.64 -23.87 14.64
C LEU A 427 26.75 -22.85 15.79
N ASP A 428 27.45 -23.19 16.88
CA ASP A 428 27.61 -22.34 18.07
C ASP A 428 28.75 -21.30 17.93
N ASP A 429 29.56 -21.37 16.87
CA ASP A 429 30.57 -20.35 16.60
C ASP A 429 29.87 -19.03 16.17
N GLU A 430 29.78 -18.07 17.09
CA GLU A 430 29.16 -16.74 16.87
C GLU A 430 29.87 -15.89 15.79
N GLN A 431 30.98 -16.37 15.19
CA GLN A 431 31.78 -15.62 14.23
C GLN A 431 31.87 -16.33 12.88
N GLY A 432 31.79 -15.55 11.80
CA GLY A 432 32.04 -16.02 10.43
C GLY A 432 30.76 -16.27 9.63
N LEU A 433 30.49 -17.54 9.33
CA LEU A 433 29.45 -17.99 8.37
C LEU A 433 28.01 -17.80 8.87
N ARG A 434 27.72 -18.15 10.14
CA ARG A 434 26.37 -18.11 10.71
C ARG A 434 25.71 -16.74 10.58
N LEU A 435 26.39 -15.66 11.00
CA LEU A 435 25.88 -14.29 10.92
C LEU A 435 25.57 -13.83 9.48
N ARG A 436 26.31 -14.32 8.46
CA ARG A 436 26.00 -14.00 7.06
C ARG A 436 24.78 -14.78 6.57
N LEU A 437 24.67 -16.05 6.96
CA LEU A 437 23.51 -16.88 6.64
C LEU A 437 22.24 -16.34 7.30
N GLU A 438 22.27 -15.98 8.58
CA GLU A 438 21.12 -15.37 9.28
C GLU A 438 20.66 -14.06 8.61
N LYS A 439 21.60 -13.19 8.19
CA LYS A 439 21.25 -11.97 7.44
C LYS A 439 20.59 -12.27 6.10
N LEU A 440 21.06 -13.31 5.39
CA LEU A 440 20.46 -13.75 4.14
C LEU A 440 19.08 -14.38 4.38
N VAL A 441 18.89 -15.16 5.44
CA VAL A 441 17.57 -15.67 5.83
C VAL A 441 16.60 -14.51 6.03
N MET A 442 16.95 -13.53 6.87
CA MET A 442 16.08 -12.37 7.11
C MET A 442 15.75 -11.59 5.82
N PHE A 443 16.71 -11.50 4.89
CA PHE A 443 16.47 -10.90 3.59
C PHE A 443 15.46 -11.72 2.76
N PHE A 444 15.67 -13.03 2.65
CA PHE A 444 14.83 -13.92 1.83
C PHE A 444 13.44 -14.19 2.41
N LEU A 445 13.20 -13.93 3.71
CA LEU A 445 11.86 -13.99 4.29
C LEU A 445 10.88 -12.94 3.72
N HIS A 446 11.33 -12.04 2.83
CA HIS A 446 10.48 -11.13 2.08
C HIS A 446 10.01 -11.70 0.72
N TYR A 447 10.26 -12.99 0.45
CA TYR A 447 9.89 -13.64 -0.82
C TYR A 447 9.15 -14.94 -0.54
N HIS A 448 7.95 -15.09 -1.11
CA HIS A 448 7.08 -16.25 -0.88
C HIS A 448 7.77 -17.58 -1.25
N GLU A 449 8.49 -17.62 -2.36
CA GLU A 449 9.16 -18.83 -2.85
C GLU A 449 10.28 -19.30 -1.91
N ALA A 450 10.92 -18.37 -1.17
CA ALA A 450 11.92 -18.72 -0.16
C ALA A 450 11.27 -19.18 1.15
N ILE A 451 10.16 -18.56 1.56
CA ILE A 451 9.39 -18.96 2.76
C ILE A 451 8.91 -20.40 2.61
N ASP A 452 8.38 -20.78 1.44
CA ASP A 452 7.93 -22.13 1.16
C ASP A 452 9.05 -23.15 1.40
N MET A 453 10.28 -22.82 0.96
CA MET A 453 11.45 -23.66 1.21
C MET A 453 11.88 -23.67 2.68
N PHE A 454 11.97 -22.52 3.37
CA PHE A 454 12.29 -22.47 4.81
C PHE A 454 11.28 -23.22 5.67
N SER A 455 10.02 -23.26 5.25
CA SER A 455 8.97 -24.02 5.92
C SER A 455 9.24 -25.54 5.92
N THR A 456 10.01 -26.05 4.95
CA THR A 456 10.41 -27.48 4.87
C THR A 456 11.66 -27.84 5.67
N ALA A 457 12.37 -26.84 6.22
CA ALA A 457 13.64 -27.07 6.93
C ALA A 457 13.51 -28.02 8.16
N PRO A 458 14.57 -28.71 8.58
CA PRO A 458 14.58 -29.50 9.81
C PRO A 458 14.25 -28.67 11.06
N THR A 459 13.65 -29.29 12.08
CA THR A 459 13.28 -28.60 13.33
C THR A 459 14.48 -28.09 14.14
N CYS A 460 15.67 -28.67 13.97
CA CYS A 460 16.90 -28.18 14.60
C CYS A 460 17.29 -26.76 14.14
N LEU A 461 16.87 -26.35 12.93
CA LEU A 461 17.18 -25.03 12.38
C LEU A 461 16.14 -23.98 12.73
N ASN A 462 15.07 -24.32 13.45
CA ASN A 462 13.97 -23.40 13.75
C ASN A 462 14.46 -22.12 14.45
N ASN A 463 15.37 -22.28 15.40
CA ASN A 463 15.94 -21.17 16.17
C ASN A 463 16.93 -20.33 15.34
N VAL A 464 17.51 -20.86 14.27
CA VAL A 464 18.43 -20.06 13.43
C VAL A 464 17.66 -19.32 12.34
N ILE A 465 16.55 -19.89 11.87
CA ILE A 465 15.75 -19.31 10.77
C ILE A 465 14.82 -18.21 11.30
N TRP A 466 14.08 -18.48 12.38
CA TRP A 466 12.97 -17.61 12.80
C TRP A 466 13.31 -16.72 13.99
N LEU A 467 14.11 -17.21 14.96
CA LEU A 467 14.41 -16.46 16.19
C LEU A 467 15.10 -15.11 15.93
N PRO A 468 16.08 -14.97 15.01
CA PRO A 468 16.71 -13.67 14.77
C PRO A 468 15.72 -12.60 14.27
N THR A 469 14.73 -13.00 13.48
CA THR A 469 13.67 -12.09 13.02
C THR A 469 12.75 -11.70 14.19
N ILE A 470 12.39 -12.66 15.05
CA ILE A 470 11.57 -12.42 16.25
C ILE A 470 12.30 -11.51 17.23
N GLU A 471 13.60 -11.69 17.44
CA GLU A 471 14.42 -10.85 18.33
C GLU A 471 14.53 -9.41 17.82
N ASN A 472 14.72 -9.21 16.50
CA ASN A 472 14.72 -7.86 15.91
C ASN A 472 13.35 -7.18 16.03
N ALA A 473 12.26 -7.94 15.91
CA ALA A 473 10.91 -7.45 16.16
C ALA A 473 10.71 -7.06 17.64
N LYS A 474 11.14 -7.93 18.57
CA LYS A 474 11.10 -7.69 20.02
C LYS A 474 11.88 -6.44 20.44
N LEU A 475 13.07 -6.24 19.89
CA LEU A 475 13.89 -5.06 20.16
C LEU A 475 13.18 -3.76 19.77
N GLY A 476 12.43 -3.74 18.67
CA GLY A 476 11.66 -2.56 18.28
C GLY A 476 10.47 -2.25 19.19
N LEU A 477 9.83 -3.28 19.75
CA LEU A 477 8.72 -3.12 20.69
C LEU A 477 9.20 -2.68 22.08
N SER A 478 10.42 -3.09 22.47
CA SER A 478 11.02 -2.81 23.77
C SER A 478 11.93 -1.58 23.81
N ASP A 479 12.31 -1.01 22.66
CA ASP A 479 13.20 0.17 22.60
C ASP A 479 12.55 1.38 23.29
N SER A 480 13.24 1.94 24.30
CA SER A 480 12.82 3.13 25.03
C SER A 480 13.45 4.42 24.47
N GLN A 481 14.43 4.30 23.56
CA GLN A 481 15.22 5.42 23.05
C GLN A 481 14.80 5.85 21.63
N HIS A 482 13.79 5.19 21.03
CA HIS A 482 13.25 5.49 19.69
C HIS A 482 14.33 5.63 18.61
N GLN A 483 15.33 4.74 18.58
CA GLN A 483 16.39 4.84 17.58
C GLN A 483 15.82 4.48 16.19
N ASP A 484 15.91 5.36 15.19
CA ASP A 484 15.34 5.07 13.85
C ASP A 484 15.90 3.78 13.21
N ILE A 485 17.14 3.40 13.57
CA ILE A 485 17.79 2.19 13.08
C ILE A 485 17.15 0.92 13.68
N THR A 486 16.74 0.94 14.95
CA THR A 486 16.09 -0.21 15.59
C THR A 486 14.65 -0.33 15.09
N LEU A 487 13.92 0.78 15.00
CA LEU A 487 12.54 0.83 14.48
C LEU A 487 12.45 0.36 13.02
N SER A 488 13.36 0.80 12.14
CA SER A 488 13.40 0.36 10.73
C SER A 488 13.78 -1.11 10.56
N ARG A 489 14.55 -1.70 11.49
CA ARG A 489 14.82 -3.15 11.53
C ARG A 489 13.59 -3.92 11.99
N ALA A 490 12.92 -3.44 13.04
CA ALA A 490 11.71 -4.06 13.55
C ALA A 490 10.57 -4.03 12.54
N LYS A 491 10.36 -2.91 11.83
CA LYS A 491 9.38 -2.82 10.74
C LYS A 491 9.62 -3.89 9.67
N ARG A 492 10.87 -4.01 9.17
CA ARG A 492 11.24 -5.06 8.20
C ARG A 492 11.04 -6.48 8.76
N ALA A 493 11.36 -6.68 10.04
CA ALA A 493 11.13 -7.95 10.70
C ALA A 493 9.63 -8.31 10.75
N PHE A 494 8.74 -7.37 11.10
CA PHE A 494 7.30 -7.60 11.07
C PHE A 494 6.76 -7.83 9.66
N THR A 495 7.27 -7.13 8.64
CA THR A 495 6.92 -7.42 7.23
C THR A 495 7.30 -8.84 6.85
N ALA A 496 8.53 -9.28 7.15
CA ALA A 496 8.99 -10.64 6.89
C ALA A 496 8.15 -11.69 7.65
N LEU A 497 7.82 -11.44 8.92
CA LEU A 497 6.96 -12.33 9.71
C LEU A 497 5.53 -12.39 9.14
N ARG A 498 4.98 -11.26 8.69
CA ARG A 498 3.68 -11.20 8.01
C ARG A 498 3.69 -12.03 6.73
N MET A 499 4.69 -11.86 5.87
CA MET A 499 4.81 -12.64 4.63
C MET A 499 4.93 -14.15 4.92
N ALA A 500 5.62 -14.52 6.00
CA ALA A 500 5.73 -15.90 6.43
C ALA A 500 4.38 -16.54 6.82
N THR A 501 3.38 -15.75 7.19
CA THR A 501 2.03 -16.27 7.54
C THR A 501 1.26 -16.85 6.36
N HIS A 502 1.69 -16.59 5.12
CA HIS A 502 1.08 -17.18 3.92
C HIS A 502 1.13 -18.73 3.93
N HIS A 503 2.16 -19.33 4.53
CA HIS A 503 2.36 -20.78 4.52
C HIS A 503 2.08 -21.43 5.89
N VAL A 504 1.13 -22.37 5.94
CA VAL A 504 0.64 -23.02 7.19
C VAL A 504 1.76 -23.62 8.05
N LYS A 505 2.70 -24.37 7.46
CA LYS A 505 3.83 -24.96 8.22
C LYS A 505 4.81 -23.92 8.78
N ALA A 506 4.91 -22.74 8.15
CA ALA A 506 5.75 -21.67 8.66
C ALA A 506 5.09 -21.08 9.93
N CYS A 507 3.77 -20.91 9.94
CA CYS A 507 3.01 -20.50 11.14
C CYS A 507 3.22 -21.46 12.32
N GLU A 508 3.17 -22.78 12.09
CA GLU A 508 3.43 -23.77 13.15
C GLU A 508 4.85 -23.67 13.71
N LYS A 509 5.83 -23.40 12.85
CA LYS A 509 7.23 -23.22 13.22
C LYS A 509 7.48 -21.93 13.98
N LEU A 510 6.79 -20.85 13.61
CA LEU A 510 6.80 -19.57 14.32
C LEU A 510 6.21 -19.70 15.73
N ASP A 511 5.10 -20.43 15.90
CA ASP A 511 4.54 -20.72 17.24
C ASP A 511 5.56 -21.49 18.09
N LYS A 512 6.20 -22.52 17.52
CA LYS A 512 7.28 -23.28 18.21
C LYS A 512 8.52 -22.44 18.52
N ALA A 513 8.79 -21.39 17.74
CA ALA A 513 9.89 -20.45 17.98
C ALA A 513 9.55 -19.39 19.04
N GLY A 514 8.33 -19.39 19.59
CA GLY A 514 7.92 -18.46 20.64
C GLY A 514 7.42 -17.11 20.12
N VAL A 515 6.93 -17.01 18.88
CA VAL A 515 6.49 -15.72 18.31
C VAL A 515 5.38 -15.04 19.12
N LEU A 516 4.53 -15.82 19.80
CA LEU A 516 3.45 -15.30 20.65
C LEU A 516 3.97 -14.64 21.94
N GLN A 517 5.22 -14.92 22.33
CA GLN A 517 5.86 -14.27 23.47
C GLN A 517 6.03 -12.76 23.26
N LEU A 518 6.03 -12.30 22.00
CA LEU A 518 5.99 -10.88 21.65
C LEU A 518 4.81 -10.13 22.28
N LEU A 519 3.67 -10.81 22.53
CA LEU A 519 2.52 -10.19 23.19
C LEU A 519 2.79 -9.88 24.66
N VAL A 520 3.58 -10.70 25.36
CA VAL A 520 3.92 -10.52 26.78
C VAL A 520 5.01 -9.48 26.97
N ASP A 521 5.92 -9.38 25.99
CA ASP A 521 7.01 -8.40 26.01
C ASP A 521 6.53 -6.97 25.68
N MET A 522 5.26 -6.79 25.32
CA MET A 522 4.64 -5.48 25.12
C MET A 522 4.32 -4.84 26.46
N ASP A 523 4.93 -3.70 26.71
CA ASP A 523 4.64 -2.92 27.91
C ASP A 523 3.37 -2.09 27.71
N TYR A 524 2.23 -2.65 28.15
CA TYR A 524 0.90 -2.05 28.04
C TYR A 524 0.78 -0.70 28.75
N THR A 525 1.72 -0.37 29.63
CA THR A 525 1.73 0.85 30.45
C THR A 525 2.40 2.05 29.78
N ARG A 526 3.04 1.87 28.61
CA ARG A 526 3.70 2.98 27.92
C ARG A 526 2.68 4.03 27.43
N GLN A 527 2.94 5.29 27.78
CA GLN A 527 2.30 6.46 27.18
C GLN A 527 2.75 6.54 25.72
N LEU A 528 1.84 6.19 24.80
CA LEU A 528 2.06 6.25 23.34
C LEU A 528 1.76 7.67 22.80
N ASP A 529 1.43 8.58 23.70
CA ASP A 529 0.83 9.88 23.44
C ASP A 529 1.83 10.83 22.74
N ASP A 530 3.12 10.71 23.07
CA ASP A 530 4.25 11.43 22.43
C ASP A 530 5.05 10.55 21.44
N ALA A 531 4.54 9.39 21.03
CA ALA A 531 5.32 8.45 20.22
C ALA A 531 5.57 8.97 18.79
N PRO A 532 6.79 8.82 18.24
CA PRO A 532 7.06 9.18 16.85
C PRO A 532 6.29 8.28 15.88
N SER A 533 5.90 8.81 14.72
CA SER A 533 5.17 8.07 13.68
C SER A 533 5.82 6.72 13.31
N ASN A 534 7.16 6.65 13.31
CA ASN A 534 7.91 5.40 13.08
C ASN A 534 7.59 4.29 14.11
N MET A 535 7.37 4.65 15.38
CA MET A 535 6.97 3.70 16.42
C MET A 535 5.51 3.27 16.24
N LEU A 536 4.61 4.20 15.94
CA LEU A 536 3.20 3.89 15.64
C LEU A 536 3.10 2.91 14.45
N LEU A 537 3.93 3.07 13.43
CA LEU A 537 4.02 2.15 12.29
C LEU A 537 4.54 0.76 12.66
N VAL A 538 5.44 0.63 13.64
CA VAL A 538 5.91 -0.67 14.15
C VAL A 538 4.78 -1.37 14.92
N TYR A 539 4.04 -0.64 15.76
CA TYR A 539 2.87 -1.17 16.46
C TYR A 539 1.77 -1.58 15.47
N ALA A 540 1.51 -0.77 14.45
CA ALA A 540 0.59 -1.13 13.38
C ALA A 540 1.07 -2.40 12.65
N SER A 541 2.35 -2.48 12.27
CA SER A 541 2.90 -3.66 11.58
C SER A 541 2.81 -4.94 12.43
N PHE A 542 2.97 -4.82 13.74
CA PHE A 542 2.71 -5.89 14.69
C PHE A 542 1.24 -6.33 14.68
N MET A 543 0.29 -5.39 14.75
CA MET A 543 -1.14 -5.70 14.68
C MET A 543 -1.53 -6.39 13.36
N HIS A 544 -0.97 -5.94 12.23
CA HIS A 544 -1.19 -6.57 10.92
C HIS A 544 -0.63 -8.00 10.89
N PHE A 545 0.56 -8.23 11.48
CA PHE A 545 1.13 -9.57 11.61
C PHE A 545 0.23 -10.49 12.46
N ILE A 546 -0.26 -10.02 13.61
CA ILE A 546 -1.15 -10.79 14.47
C ILE A 546 -2.47 -11.11 13.76
N ALA A 547 -3.04 -10.15 13.03
CA ALA A 547 -4.24 -10.37 12.22
C ALA A 547 -4.02 -11.45 11.16
N ALA A 548 -2.91 -11.39 10.41
CA ALA A 548 -2.58 -12.37 9.39
C ALA A 548 -2.36 -13.78 9.99
N LEU A 549 -1.68 -13.87 11.13
CA LEU A 549 -1.45 -15.12 11.85
C LEU A 549 -2.75 -15.72 12.38
N ALA A 550 -3.62 -14.90 12.97
CA ALA A 550 -4.92 -15.30 13.49
C ALA A 550 -5.89 -15.73 12.37
N ALA A 551 -5.85 -15.09 11.20
CA ALA A 551 -6.73 -15.41 10.09
C ALA A 551 -6.49 -16.85 9.57
N LYS A 552 -5.23 -17.28 9.45
CA LYS A 552 -4.87 -18.55 8.82
C LYS A 552 -5.03 -19.79 9.73
N MET A 553 -4.90 -19.66 11.06
CA MET A 553 -4.85 -20.80 11.99
C MET A 553 -5.87 -20.71 13.14
N ALA A 554 -6.88 -21.60 13.14
CA ALA A 554 -7.90 -21.66 14.19
C ALA A 554 -7.32 -21.98 15.59
N TYR A 555 -6.30 -22.84 15.68
CA TYR A 555 -5.61 -23.14 16.94
C TYR A 555 -4.93 -21.90 17.53
N ILE A 556 -4.33 -21.03 16.70
CA ILE A 556 -3.70 -19.80 17.17
C ILE A 556 -4.76 -18.85 17.74
N ARG A 557 -5.92 -18.71 17.11
CA ARG A 557 -7.04 -17.93 17.66
C ARG A 557 -7.47 -18.42 19.05
N ALA A 558 -7.61 -19.74 19.21
CA ALA A 558 -7.96 -20.33 20.50
C ALA A 558 -6.89 -20.05 21.57
N LYS A 559 -5.61 -20.14 21.21
CA LYS A 559 -4.46 -19.88 22.10
C LYS A 559 -4.35 -18.39 22.47
N LEU A 560 -4.49 -17.49 21.49
CA LEU A 560 -4.52 -16.04 21.70
C LEU A 560 -5.64 -15.62 22.64
N ARG A 561 -6.81 -16.26 22.58
CA ARG A 561 -7.93 -15.99 23.48
C ARG A 561 -7.71 -16.53 24.90
N ALA A 562 -7.12 -17.73 25.03
CA ALA A 562 -7.04 -18.43 26.31
C ALA A 562 -5.78 -18.06 27.13
N GLU A 563 -4.65 -17.82 26.47
CA GLU A 563 -3.34 -17.67 27.12
C GLU A 563 -2.83 -16.21 27.13
N PHE A 564 -3.36 -15.32 26.28
CA PHE A 564 -2.85 -13.96 26.11
C PHE A 564 -3.96 -12.90 26.23
N PRO A 565 -3.69 -11.70 26.78
CA PRO A 565 -4.66 -10.61 26.83
C PRO A 565 -4.68 -9.84 25.50
N ILE A 566 -5.05 -10.49 24.40
CA ILE A 566 -5.16 -9.82 23.10
C ILE A 566 -6.32 -8.81 23.06
N GLY A 567 -7.40 -9.12 23.78
CA GLY A 567 -8.59 -8.27 23.88
C GLY A 567 -8.34 -6.86 24.42
N PRO A 568 -7.78 -6.71 25.64
CA PRO A 568 -7.46 -5.40 26.22
C PRO A 568 -6.47 -4.62 25.36
N LEU A 569 -5.49 -5.30 24.78
CA LEU A 569 -4.48 -4.67 23.93
C LEU A 569 -5.11 -4.02 22.70
N VAL A 570 -5.91 -4.78 21.93
CA VAL A 570 -6.55 -4.29 20.71
C VAL A 570 -7.50 -3.14 21.05
N MET A 571 -8.27 -3.26 22.13
CA MET A 571 -9.19 -2.22 22.56
C MET A 571 -8.45 -0.95 22.96
N LYS A 572 -7.42 -1.03 23.81
CA LYS A 572 -6.63 0.13 24.25
C LYS A 572 -5.99 0.87 23.08
N LEU A 573 -5.41 0.14 22.12
CA LEU A 573 -4.81 0.73 20.92
C LEU A 573 -5.85 1.36 19.99
N LEU A 574 -6.98 0.68 19.76
CA LEU A 574 -8.07 1.20 18.93
C LEU A 574 -8.62 2.50 19.52
N CYS A 575 -8.91 2.52 20.82
CA CYS A 575 -9.59 3.66 21.46
C CYS A 575 -8.66 4.87 21.59
N ARG A 576 -7.37 4.65 21.89
CA ARG A 576 -6.36 5.72 21.80
C ARG A 576 -6.26 6.26 20.37
N GLY A 577 -6.18 5.38 19.37
CA GLY A 577 -6.15 5.79 17.97
C GLY A 577 -7.35 6.66 17.59
N VAL A 578 -8.57 6.21 17.91
CA VAL A 578 -9.80 6.95 17.65
C VAL A 578 -9.81 8.29 18.38
N TYR A 579 -9.45 8.33 19.67
CA TYR A 579 -9.36 9.56 20.46
C TYR A 579 -8.41 10.59 19.82
N TYR A 580 -7.18 10.19 19.47
CA TYR A 580 -6.22 11.11 18.84
C TYR A 580 -6.68 11.56 17.46
N THR A 581 -7.21 10.68 16.61
CA THR A 581 -7.72 11.08 15.29
C THR A 581 -8.92 12.02 15.34
N THR A 582 -9.72 11.98 16.42
CA THR A 582 -10.93 12.78 16.57
C THR A 582 -10.68 14.11 17.30
N HIS A 583 -9.75 14.15 18.27
CA HIS A 583 -9.53 15.31 19.13
C HIS A 583 -8.21 16.05 18.86
N GLU A 584 -7.18 15.40 18.30
CA GLU A 584 -5.86 16.01 18.09
C GLU A 584 -5.39 15.90 16.62
N SER A 585 -5.18 17.04 15.96
CA SER A 585 -4.87 17.09 14.52
C SER A 585 -3.41 16.77 14.14
N GLN A 586 -2.60 16.22 15.06
CA GLN A 586 -1.18 15.95 14.81
C GLN A 586 -0.93 14.43 14.65
N ASN A 587 -0.25 14.03 13.56
CA ASN A 587 0.15 12.64 13.28
C ASN A 587 -0.98 11.62 12.95
N ASN A 588 -2.03 12.04 12.24
CA ASN A 588 -3.15 11.16 11.86
C ASN A 588 -2.73 9.85 11.14
N ASP A 589 -1.73 9.89 10.24
CA ASP A 589 -1.34 8.72 9.44
C ASP A 589 -0.88 7.53 10.31
N GLY A 590 -0.10 7.80 11.36
CA GLY A 590 0.39 6.74 12.26
C GLY A 590 -0.73 6.09 13.07
N TRP A 591 -1.67 6.90 13.55
CA TRP A 591 -2.83 6.43 14.30
C TRP A 591 -3.85 5.72 13.40
N ASN A 592 -4.06 6.18 12.16
CA ASN A 592 -4.89 5.49 11.17
C ASN A 592 -4.41 4.07 10.91
N HIS A 593 -3.08 3.87 10.78
CA HIS A 593 -2.50 2.53 10.65
C HIS A 593 -2.73 1.64 11.88
N ILE A 594 -2.75 2.20 13.09
CA ILE A 594 -3.07 1.46 14.32
C ILE A 594 -4.55 1.09 14.38
N ILE A 595 -5.46 2.03 14.05
CA ILE A 595 -6.90 1.77 13.99
C ILE A 595 -7.15 0.64 12.99
N ARG A 596 -6.62 0.75 11.77
CA ARG A 596 -6.71 -0.29 10.74
C ARG A 596 -6.18 -1.63 11.23
N GLY A 597 -4.98 -1.66 11.80
CA GLY A 597 -4.37 -2.88 12.32
C GLY A 597 -5.22 -3.54 13.41
N SER A 598 -5.80 -2.74 14.29
CA SER A 598 -6.67 -3.20 15.38
C SER A 598 -7.97 -3.81 14.85
N LEU A 599 -8.62 -3.15 13.89
CA LEU A 599 -9.82 -3.66 13.22
C LEU A 599 -9.54 -4.93 12.40
N LEU A 600 -8.37 -5.03 11.75
CA LEU A 600 -7.96 -6.25 11.06
C LEU A 600 -7.80 -7.44 11.99
N VAL A 601 -7.32 -7.23 13.23
CA VAL A 601 -7.29 -8.29 14.24
C VAL A 601 -8.71 -8.75 14.55
N VAL A 602 -9.65 -7.83 14.80
CA VAL A 602 -11.06 -8.17 15.05
C VAL A 602 -11.65 -8.98 13.89
N ASN A 603 -11.40 -8.54 12.65
CA ASN A 603 -11.85 -9.22 11.45
C ASN A 603 -11.30 -10.65 11.32
N ALA A 604 -10.05 -10.89 11.75
CA ALA A 604 -9.45 -12.22 11.74
C ALA A 604 -10.16 -13.22 12.69
N PHE A 605 -10.87 -12.73 13.71
CA PHE A 605 -11.70 -13.52 14.62
C PHE A 605 -13.16 -13.65 14.16
N GLY A 606 -13.53 -13.16 12.96
CA GLY A 606 -14.90 -13.18 12.44
C GLY A 606 -15.59 -14.55 12.38
N TYR A 607 -14.82 -15.64 12.36
CA TYR A 607 -15.35 -17.01 12.33
C TYR A 607 -15.52 -17.65 13.73
N ASP A 608 -15.19 -16.94 14.81
CA ASP A 608 -15.26 -17.45 16.19
C ASP A 608 -16.29 -16.66 17.03
N PRO A 609 -17.52 -17.18 17.19
CA PRO A 609 -18.63 -16.45 17.80
C PRO A 609 -18.35 -16.06 19.26
N MET A 610 -17.61 -16.90 19.99
CA MET A 610 -17.23 -16.63 21.37
C MET A 610 -16.29 -15.42 21.48
N SER A 611 -15.40 -15.23 20.50
CA SER A 611 -14.52 -14.05 20.44
C SER A 611 -15.31 -12.81 20.06
N LEU A 612 -16.22 -12.89 19.08
CA LEU A 612 -17.13 -11.79 18.72
C LEU A 612 -17.98 -11.32 19.91
N GLN A 613 -18.47 -12.25 20.72
CA GLN A 613 -19.21 -11.92 21.94
C GLN A 613 -18.32 -11.22 22.99
N GLN A 614 -17.06 -11.63 23.13
CA GLN A 614 -16.08 -10.97 24.01
C GLN A 614 -15.73 -9.54 23.54
N TRP A 615 -15.66 -9.30 22.24
CA TRP A 615 -15.42 -7.95 21.69
C TRP A 615 -16.57 -6.98 21.96
N LEU A 616 -17.81 -7.49 22.07
CA LEU A 616 -19.02 -6.71 22.33
C LEU A 616 -19.36 -6.56 23.82
N ALA A 617 -18.88 -7.48 24.67
CA ALA A 617 -19.18 -7.49 26.09
C ALA A 617 -17.93 -7.86 26.91
N TRP A 618 -17.18 -6.83 27.30
CA TRP A 618 -16.00 -6.98 28.13
C TRP A 618 -16.28 -6.59 29.60
N PRO A 619 -15.80 -7.37 30.60
CA PRO A 619 -15.95 -7.02 32.02
C PRO A 619 -15.10 -5.82 32.38
N ALA A 620 -15.71 -4.75 32.91
CA ALA A 620 -15.05 -3.50 33.28
C ALA A 620 -14.06 -3.59 34.48
N SER A 621 -13.77 -4.80 34.99
CA SER A 621 -12.81 -5.01 36.08
C SER A 621 -11.38 -5.08 35.54
N LEU A 622 -10.82 -3.92 35.21
CA LEU A 622 -9.37 -3.74 35.21
C LEU A 622 -9.06 -2.79 36.37
N ASP A 623 -8.58 -3.37 37.47
CA ASP A 623 -7.95 -2.66 38.60
C ASP A 623 -6.64 -2.03 38.12
N ASP A 624 -6.71 -1.01 37.25
CA ASP A 624 -5.56 -0.15 36.97
C ASP A 624 -5.82 1.21 37.63
N ASP A 625 -5.09 1.46 38.73
CA ASP A 625 -4.95 2.72 39.46
C ASP A 625 -4.30 3.84 38.60
N ASP A 626 -4.39 3.79 37.26
CA ASP A 626 -3.81 4.78 36.36
C ASP A 626 -4.80 5.95 36.15
N ASP A 627 -4.42 7.14 36.63
CA ASP A 627 -5.14 8.44 36.54
C ASP A 627 -5.51 8.90 35.09
N ASP A 628 -5.17 8.15 34.04
CA ASP A 628 -5.41 8.48 32.62
C ASP A 628 -6.75 7.88 32.11
N THR A 629 -7.87 8.37 32.63
CA THR A 629 -9.23 7.86 32.40
C THR A 629 -9.97 8.44 31.18
N SER A 630 -9.37 9.33 30.38
CA SER A 630 -10.09 10.06 29.30
C SER A 630 -10.50 9.18 28.11
N TRP A 631 -9.68 8.21 27.70
CA TRP A 631 -10.01 7.31 26.59
C TRP A 631 -11.08 6.27 26.97
N TYR A 632 -11.30 6.01 28.25
CA TYR A 632 -12.29 5.05 28.76
C TYR A 632 -13.74 5.50 28.45
N GLU A 633 -13.97 6.81 28.40
CA GLU A 633 -15.25 7.40 28.02
C GLU A 633 -15.67 7.04 26.58
N THR A 634 -14.72 6.78 25.68
CA THR A 634 -15.00 6.44 24.27
C THR A 634 -15.52 5.01 24.04
N VAL A 635 -15.50 4.15 25.06
CA VAL A 635 -15.76 2.69 24.96
C VAL A 635 -16.90 2.23 25.87
N HIS A 636 -17.39 3.13 26.72
CA HIS A 636 -18.45 2.82 27.65
C HIS A 636 -19.79 2.65 26.94
N CYS A 637 -20.37 1.45 27.03
CA CYS A 637 -21.82 1.32 26.88
C CYS A 637 -22.50 1.82 28.17
N GLN A 638 -23.69 2.38 28.02
CA GLN A 638 -24.56 2.84 29.12
C GLN A 638 -24.89 1.74 30.17
N ASP A 639 -24.62 0.47 29.85
CA ASP A 639 -24.82 -0.71 30.72
C ASP A 639 -23.66 -1.01 31.69
N GLY A 640 -22.57 -0.23 31.67
CA GLY A 640 -21.39 -0.47 32.50
C GLY A 640 -20.48 -1.61 32.00
N ARG A 641 -20.68 -2.08 30.75
CA ARG A 641 -19.79 -3.00 30.03
C ARG A 641 -19.05 -2.25 28.92
N LEU A 642 -17.84 -2.67 28.58
CA LEU A 642 -17.07 -2.09 27.48
C LEU A 642 -17.37 -2.85 26.18
N SER A 643 -17.50 -2.12 25.09
CA SER A 643 -17.77 -2.66 23.75
C SER A 643 -16.91 -1.98 22.71
N ILE A 644 -16.53 -2.72 21.66
CA ILE A 644 -15.79 -2.16 20.52
C ILE A 644 -16.69 -1.30 19.61
N LEU A 645 -18.00 -1.45 19.70
CA LEU A 645 -18.96 -0.83 18.80
C LEU A 645 -18.91 0.71 18.82
N PRO A 646 -18.86 1.40 19.98
CA PRO A 646 -18.72 2.86 20.02
C PRO A 646 -17.49 3.37 19.27
N ALA A 647 -16.34 2.71 19.41
CA ALA A 647 -15.11 3.07 18.70
C ALA A 647 -15.25 2.88 17.17
N ILE A 648 -15.91 1.81 16.71
CA ILE A 648 -16.20 1.61 15.28
C ILE A 648 -17.15 2.70 14.76
N LEU A 649 -18.16 3.07 15.54
CA LEU A 649 -19.10 4.12 15.16
C LEU A 649 -18.43 5.49 15.08
N LEU A 650 -17.53 5.84 16.01
CA LEU A 650 -16.76 7.10 15.97
C LEU A 650 -15.80 7.21 14.78
N VAL A 651 -15.40 6.08 14.19
CA VAL A 651 -14.64 6.06 12.93
C VAL A 651 -15.52 6.35 11.72
N LEU A 652 -16.78 5.87 11.74
CA LEU A 652 -17.71 5.98 10.62
C LEU A 652 -18.57 7.25 10.69
N LEU A 653 -18.83 7.76 11.89
CA LEU A 653 -19.80 8.79 12.22
C LEU A 653 -19.14 9.89 13.06
N PRO A 654 -19.54 11.16 12.87
CA PRO A 654 -19.01 12.27 13.67
C PRO A 654 -19.41 12.13 15.15
N SER A 655 -18.52 12.53 16.06
CA SER A 655 -18.83 12.60 17.50
C SER A 655 -19.83 13.72 17.78
N ALA A 656 -20.98 13.41 18.38
CA ALA A 656 -21.88 14.44 18.89
C ALA A 656 -21.22 15.15 20.08
N GLN A 657 -20.98 16.46 19.98
CA GLN A 657 -20.34 17.24 21.05
C GLN A 657 -21.34 17.74 22.11
N ASP A 658 -22.64 17.76 21.80
CA ASP A 658 -23.73 18.12 22.72
C ASP A 658 -25.00 17.30 22.40
N ASP A 659 -25.81 16.97 23.41
CA ASP A 659 -27.02 16.14 23.27
C ASP A 659 -28.14 16.78 22.41
N ASP A 660 -28.08 18.10 22.20
CA ASP A 660 -29.14 18.93 21.60
C ASP A 660 -28.90 19.35 20.12
N ASP A 661 -27.70 19.16 19.55
CA ASP A 661 -27.42 19.55 18.16
C ASP A 661 -27.69 18.37 17.18
N ASP A 662 -28.75 18.48 16.37
CA ASP A 662 -29.03 17.57 15.26
C ASP A 662 -27.90 17.68 14.21
N VAL A 663 -26.98 16.70 14.22
CA VAL A 663 -25.92 16.57 13.21
C VAL A 663 -26.55 16.44 11.82
N SER A 664 -26.24 17.38 10.92
CA SER A 664 -26.81 17.38 9.57
C SER A 664 -26.26 16.25 8.70
N ASP A 665 -27.06 15.74 7.75
CA ASP A 665 -26.62 14.71 6.79
C ASP A 665 -25.33 15.11 6.06
N THR A 666 -25.14 16.41 5.81
CA THR A 666 -23.93 16.97 5.19
C THR A 666 -22.69 16.85 6.07
N GLN A 667 -22.82 16.95 7.40
CA GLN A 667 -21.71 16.77 8.34
C GLN A 667 -21.30 15.31 8.43
N VAL A 668 -22.26 14.39 8.40
CA VAL A 668 -22.00 12.93 8.36
C VAL A 668 -21.21 12.55 7.12
N ILE A 669 -21.65 13.02 5.94
CA ILE A 669 -20.97 12.76 4.66
C ILE A 669 -19.59 13.40 4.62
N ALA A 670 -19.45 14.64 5.12
CA ALA A 670 -18.16 15.32 5.16
C ALA A 670 -17.16 14.58 6.07
N HIS A 671 -17.61 14.12 7.25
CA HIS A 671 -16.78 13.33 8.15
C HIS A 671 -16.27 12.06 7.46
N PHE A 672 -17.18 11.28 6.84
CA PHE A 672 -16.83 10.06 6.12
C PHE A 672 -15.81 10.28 5.01
N LYS A 673 -15.94 11.37 4.24
CA LYS A 673 -14.99 11.73 3.16
C LYS A 673 -13.62 12.18 3.65
N HIS A 674 -13.52 12.69 4.88
CA HIS A 674 -12.26 13.15 5.46
C HIS A 674 -11.45 12.02 6.12
N GLN A 675 -12.07 10.87 6.38
CA GLN A 675 -11.41 9.71 6.97
C GLN A 675 -10.56 8.93 5.96
N ASP A 676 -9.56 8.20 6.45
CA ASP A 676 -8.74 7.31 5.64
C ASP A 676 -9.58 6.13 5.10
N GLU A 677 -9.59 5.98 3.78
CA GLU A 677 -10.36 4.97 3.07
C GLU A 677 -10.09 3.53 3.57
N SER A 678 -8.83 3.24 3.93
CA SER A 678 -8.42 1.92 4.41
C SER A 678 -8.95 1.61 5.82
N VAL A 679 -9.10 2.63 6.65
CA VAL A 679 -9.68 2.55 8.01
C VAL A 679 -11.19 2.36 7.92
N VAL A 680 -11.87 3.16 7.09
CA VAL A 680 -13.32 3.06 6.84
C VAL A 680 -13.68 1.67 6.33
N ARG A 681 -12.91 1.14 5.39
CA ARG A 681 -13.12 -0.22 4.86
C ARG A 681 -13.04 -1.28 5.95
N ALA A 682 -12.02 -1.21 6.81
CA ALA A 682 -11.84 -2.15 7.92
C ALA A 682 -12.99 -2.05 8.95
N ALA A 683 -13.48 -0.83 9.21
CA ALA A 683 -14.60 -0.56 10.11
C ALA A 683 -15.92 -1.12 9.56
N CYS A 684 -16.23 -0.90 8.28
CA CYS A 684 -17.41 -1.47 7.61
C CYS A 684 -17.43 -3.00 7.67
N ILE A 685 -16.28 -3.65 7.42
CA ILE A 685 -16.16 -5.11 7.52
C ILE A 685 -16.37 -5.57 8.98
N SER A 686 -15.75 -4.88 9.94
CA SER A 686 -15.88 -5.19 11.37
C SER A 686 -17.33 -5.11 11.83
N LEU A 687 -18.04 -4.04 11.44
CA LEU A 687 -19.46 -3.85 11.76
C LEU A 687 -20.34 -4.95 11.13
N SER A 688 -20.07 -5.30 9.88
CA SER A 688 -20.76 -6.41 9.19
C SER A 688 -20.55 -7.75 9.89
N LEU A 689 -19.33 -8.05 10.38
CA LEU A 689 -19.07 -9.27 11.14
C LEU A 689 -19.75 -9.25 12.51
N LEU A 690 -19.63 -8.16 13.26
CA LEU A 690 -20.22 -8.02 14.59
C LEU A 690 -21.75 -8.03 14.56
N SER A 691 -22.38 -7.51 13.51
CA SER A 691 -23.85 -7.54 13.32
C SER A 691 -24.46 -8.94 13.26
N SER A 692 -23.65 -9.99 13.10
CA SER A 692 -24.12 -11.38 13.21
C SER A 692 -24.48 -11.79 14.64
N MET A 693 -23.97 -11.05 15.65
CA MET A 693 -24.26 -11.25 17.06
C MET A 693 -25.44 -10.37 17.49
N VAL A 694 -26.32 -10.93 18.33
CA VAL A 694 -27.52 -10.24 18.80
C VAL A 694 -27.17 -9.00 19.62
N GLU A 695 -26.11 -9.11 20.44
CA GLU A 695 -25.63 -8.05 21.31
C GLU A 695 -25.25 -6.78 20.53
N CYS A 696 -24.66 -6.93 19.34
CA CYS A 696 -24.30 -5.81 18.48
C CYS A 696 -25.55 -5.02 18.07
N GLY A 697 -26.61 -5.72 17.64
CA GLY A 697 -27.87 -5.07 17.29
C GLY A 697 -28.53 -4.41 18.49
N SER A 698 -28.53 -5.05 19.66
CA SER A 698 -29.09 -4.45 20.88
C SER A 698 -28.38 -3.16 21.30
N GLN A 699 -27.06 -3.09 21.17
CA GLN A 699 -26.27 -1.89 21.47
C GLN A 699 -26.48 -0.79 20.41
N LEU A 700 -26.55 -1.17 19.14
CA LEU A 700 -26.79 -0.23 18.05
C LEU A 700 -28.19 0.40 18.13
N ILE A 701 -29.23 -0.40 18.45
CA ILE A 701 -30.61 0.07 18.60
C ILE A 701 -30.76 1.07 19.74
N ARG A 702 -29.95 0.98 20.80
CA ARG A 702 -29.95 1.98 21.88
C ARG A 702 -29.43 3.34 21.43
N ASN A 703 -28.56 3.38 20.42
CA ASN A 703 -28.15 4.61 19.76
C ASN A 703 -28.89 4.76 18.42
N ILE A 704 -30.18 5.10 18.51
CA ILE A 704 -31.08 5.21 17.36
C ILE A 704 -30.56 6.24 16.33
N ARG A 705 -29.91 7.32 16.80
CA ARG A 705 -29.27 8.33 15.95
C ARG A 705 -28.18 7.71 15.06
N ALA A 706 -27.32 6.86 15.62
CA ALA A 706 -26.28 6.17 14.85
C ALA A 706 -26.86 5.29 13.74
N VAL A 707 -27.98 4.60 14.00
CA VAL A 707 -28.68 3.81 12.97
C VAL A 707 -29.18 4.70 11.82
N GLY A 708 -29.77 5.85 12.15
CA GLY A 708 -30.20 6.85 11.16
C GLY A 708 -29.03 7.38 10.33
N GLN A 709 -27.92 7.74 10.97
CA GLN A 709 -26.72 8.24 10.28
C GLN A 709 -26.06 7.17 9.38
N LEU A 710 -26.08 5.90 9.78
CA LEU A 710 -25.66 4.79 8.91
C LEU A 710 -26.54 4.67 7.66
N SER A 711 -27.84 4.93 7.79
CA SER A 711 -28.76 5.00 6.64
C SER A 711 -28.45 6.20 5.72
N THR A 712 -28.12 7.36 6.29
CA THR A 712 -27.62 8.52 5.53
C THR A 712 -26.35 8.18 4.74
N LEU A 713 -25.40 7.47 5.35
CA LEU A 713 -24.18 7.00 4.65
C LEU A 713 -24.50 6.01 3.53
N LEU A 714 -25.45 5.10 3.74
CA LEU A 714 -25.90 4.17 2.69
C LEU A 714 -26.55 4.89 1.52
N ALA A 715 -27.35 5.93 1.78
CA ALA A 715 -27.93 6.76 0.74
C ALA A 715 -26.85 7.47 -0.07
N PHE A 716 -25.85 8.05 0.60
CA PHE A 716 -24.71 8.70 -0.04
C PHE A 716 -23.89 7.73 -0.91
N LEU A 717 -23.51 6.56 -0.39
CA LEU A 717 -22.73 5.55 -1.13
C LEU A 717 -23.51 4.94 -2.32
N SER A 718 -24.85 5.05 -2.31
CA SER A 718 -25.69 4.59 -3.41
C SER A 718 -25.76 5.58 -4.58
N ASP A 719 -25.45 6.86 -4.37
CA ASP A 719 -25.50 7.90 -5.42
C ASP A 719 -24.33 7.80 -6.41
N ASP A 720 -23.17 7.29 -5.95
CA ASP A 720 -21.94 7.18 -6.77
C ASP A 720 -21.87 5.87 -7.61
N ASN A 721 -22.77 4.89 -7.40
CA ASN A 721 -22.73 3.58 -8.08
C ASN A 721 -24.07 3.20 -8.77
N PRO A 722 -24.33 3.66 -10.01
CA PRO A 722 -25.57 3.35 -10.74
C PRO A 722 -25.60 1.94 -11.35
N ALA A 723 -24.45 1.24 -11.49
CA ALA A 723 -24.34 0.08 -12.38
C ALA A 723 -24.44 -1.32 -11.72
N ASP A 724 -24.06 -1.50 -10.45
CA ASP A 724 -23.86 -2.84 -9.85
C ASP A 724 -24.52 -3.02 -8.46
N LEU A 725 -25.83 -2.79 -8.37
CA LEU A 725 -26.61 -3.27 -7.21
C LEU A 725 -26.96 -4.75 -7.45
N PRO A 726 -26.59 -5.69 -6.55
CA PRO A 726 -26.65 -7.12 -6.82
C PRO A 726 -28.09 -7.58 -7.09
N PRO A 727 -28.31 -8.47 -8.08
CA PRO A 727 -29.63 -9.06 -8.31
C PRO A 727 -30.01 -9.91 -7.10
N SER A 728 -31.28 -9.81 -6.70
CA SER A 728 -31.94 -10.63 -5.70
C SER A 728 -31.63 -12.13 -5.89
N SER A 729 -30.58 -12.61 -5.23
CA SER A 729 -30.14 -14.00 -5.26
C SER A 729 -29.98 -14.47 -3.82
N PRO A 730 -30.31 -15.75 -3.53
CA PRO A 730 -30.35 -16.24 -2.16
C PRO A 730 -28.97 -16.16 -1.51
N MET A 731 -28.98 -15.82 -0.23
CA MET A 731 -27.83 -15.83 0.67
C MET A 731 -27.07 -17.16 0.58
N HIS A 732 -25.97 -17.17 -0.16
CA HIS A 732 -24.93 -18.20 -0.03
C HIS A 732 -23.69 -17.54 0.58
N VAL A 733 -23.49 -17.81 1.86
CA VAL A 733 -22.18 -17.71 2.52
C VAL A 733 -21.34 -18.82 1.92
N ASP A 734 -20.60 -18.56 0.84
CA ASP A 734 -19.46 -19.37 0.40
C ASP A 734 -18.80 -18.70 -0.81
N GLN A 735 -17.67 -18.02 -0.58
CA GLN A 735 -16.47 -18.01 -1.43
C GLN A 735 -15.41 -17.07 -0.83
N GLU A 736 -14.34 -17.67 -0.31
CA GLU A 736 -12.96 -17.13 -0.22
C GLU A 736 -12.79 -15.61 -0.41
N TYR A 737 -13.09 -14.82 0.61
CA TYR A 737 -12.47 -13.51 0.78
C TYR A 737 -11.18 -13.69 1.59
N SER A 738 -10.16 -14.26 0.94
CA SER A 738 -8.81 -14.29 1.51
C SER A 738 -8.30 -12.86 1.66
N LEU A 739 -7.76 -12.52 2.86
CA LEU A 739 -6.98 -11.31 3.10
C LEU A 739 -5.96 -11.04 1.96
N ASP A 740 -5.47 -12.10 1.33
CA ASP A 740 -4.57 -12.10 0.17
C ASP A 740 -5.03 -11.18 -1.00
N LYS A 741 -6.33 -10.89 -1.18
CA LYS A 741 -6.82 -9.94 -2.22
C LYS A 741 -6.72 -8.47 -1.84
N LEU A 742 -6.78 -8.13 -0.55
CA LEU A 742 -6.51 -6.77 -0.06
C LEU A 742 -5.01 -6.45 -0.08
N GLU A 743 -4.15 -7.48 -0.16
CA GLU A 743 -2.70 -7.35 -0.06
C GLU A 743 -1.98 -7.18 -1.41
N GLN A 744 -2.55 -7.63 -2.54
CA GLN A 744 -1.96 -7.42 -3.86
C GLN A 744 -1.88 -5.92 -4.28
N GLU A 745 -2.67 -5.06 -3.65
CA GLU A 745 -2.67 -3.62 -3.89
C GLU A 745 -1.57 -2.86 -3.12
N GLU A 746 -1.01 -3.42 -2.03
CA GLU A 746 0.11 -2.80 -1.31
C GLU A 746 1.48 -3.18 -1.91
N ASP A 747 1.64 -4.41 -2.39
CA ASP A 747 2.90 -4.86 -3.01
C ASP A 747 3.17 -4.21 -4.39
N THR A 748 2.16 -3.55 -4.99
CA THR A 748 2.30 -2.79 -6.24
C THR A 748 2.75 -1.34 -6.05
N ILE A 749 2.85 -0.82 -4.81
CA ILE A 749 3.24 0.57 -4.51
C ILE A 749 4.72 0.85 -4.81
N HIS A 750 5.54 -0.17 -5.06
CA HIS A 750 6.92 -0.01 -5.56
C HIS A 750 7.09 -0.21 -7.07
N SER A 751 5.99 -0.32 -7.85
CA SER A 751 6.04 -0.33 -9.31
C SER A 751 5.43 0.96 -9.89
N PRO A 752 6.15 1.76 -10.70
CA PRO A 752 5.57 2.92 -11.35
C PRO A 752 4.90 2.48 -12.66
N VAL A 753 3.82 1.70 -12.59
CA VAL A 753 3.01 1.38 -13.77
C VAL A 753 1.54 1.26 -13.38
N ASN A 754 0.79 2.34 -13.67
CA ASN A 754 -0.67 2.40 -13.85
C ASN A 754 -1.56 1.57 -12.91
N ASN A 755 -1.86 2.10 -11.72
CA ASN A 755 -3.07 1.72 -10.97
C ASN A 755 -4.10 2.85 -11.04
N THR A 756 -4.99 2.77 -12.02
CA THR A 756 -6.36 3.29 -11.89
C THR A 756 -7.22 2.16 -11.36
N ILE A 757 -7.10 1.84 -10.07
CA ILE A 757 -8.20 1.20 -9.34
C ILE A 757 -9.10 2.37 -8.97
N THR A 758 -10.27 2.44 -9.58
CA THR A 758 -11.20 3.55 -9.41
C THR A 758 -11.79 3.49 -8.00
N THR A 759 -11.98 4.66 -7.38
CA THR A 759 -12.69 4.89 -6.10
C THR A 759 -14.02 4.14 -6.01
N ASP A 760 -14.64 3.85 -7.15
CA ASP A 760 -15.94 3.18 -7.27
C ASP A 760 -15.99 1.75 -6.68
N ALA A 761 -14.87 1.00 -6.75
CA ALA A 761 -14.82 -0.39 -6.28
C ALA A 761 -14.86 -0.52 -4.75
N THR A 762 -14.36 0.50 -4.05
CA THR A 762 -14.18 0.49 -2.61
C THR A 762 -15.44 1.00 -1.91
N ASP A 763 -16.08 2.00 -2.49
CA ASP A 763 -17.42 2.46 -2.10
C ASP A 763 -18.47 1.34 -2.26
N THR A 764 -18.38 0.54 -3.32
CA THR A 764 -19.25 -0.63 -3.51
C THR A 764 -19.10 -1.67 -2.40
N LEU A 765 -17.88 -1.90 -1.92
CA LEU A 765 -17.61 -2.86 -0.84
C LEU A 765 -18.08 -2.32 0.52
N CYS A 766 -17.88 -1.03 0.77
CA CYS A 766 -18.40 -0.35 1.95
C CYS A 766 -19.93 -0.40 1.98
N PHE A 767 -20.60 -0.08 0.87
CA PHE A 767 -22.05 -0.16 0.72
C PHE A 767 -22.58 -1.56 1.07
N ASN A 768 -22.02 -2.60 0.45
CA ASN A 768 -22.48 -3.98 0.67
C ASN A 768 -22.33 -4.44 2.12
N ASN A 769 -21.26 -4.03 2.80
CA ASN A 769 -21.03 -4.42 4.19
C ASN A 769 -21.93 -3.64 5.17
N LEU A 770 -22.10 -2.34 4.97
CA LEU A 770 -23.01 -1.52 5.76
C LEU A 770 -24.47 -1.96 5.57
N TYR A 771 -24.88 -2.25 4.33
CA TYR A 771 -26.21 -2.75 4.02
C TYR A 771 -26.48 -4.08 4.74
N ARG A 772 -25.54 -5.03 4.65
CA ARG A 772 -25.64 -6.31 5.36
C ARG A 772 -25.73 -6.13 6.88
N ALA A 773 -24.92 -5.23 7.45
CA ALA A 773 -24.94 -4.96 8.88
C ALA A 773 -26.30 -4.40 9.32
N LEU A 774 -26.81 -3.40 8.61
CA LEU A 774 -28.09 -2.77 8.90
C LEU A 774 -29.25 -3.76 8.78
N ILE A 775 -29.33 -4.52 7.68
CA ILE A 775 -30.40 -5.51 7.49
C ILE A 775 -30.36 -6.57 8.60
N ARG A 776 -29.19 -7.12 8.96
CA ARG A 776 -29.08 -8.11 10.05
C ARG A 776 -29.57 -7.57 11.39
N VAL A 777 -29.29 -6.30 11.69
CA VAL A 777 -29.78 -5.66 12.93
C VAL A 777 -31.30 -5.53 12.89
N LEU A 778 -31.87 -5.10 11.76
CA LEU A 778 -33.31 -4.89 11.58
C LEU A 778 -34.11 -6.20 11.53
N THR A 779 -33.55 -7.28 10.95
CA THR A 779 -34.23 -8.56 10.75
C THR A 779 -33.86 -9.62 11.78
N CYS A 780 -33.02 -9.32 12.79
CA CYS A 780 -32.75 -10.25 13.87
C CYS A 780 -34.00 -10.46 14.75
N GLN A 781 -34.43 -11.70 14.91
CA GLN A 781 -35.66 -12.05 15.66
C GLN A 781 -35.60 -11.59 17.12
N GLU A 782 -34.44 -11.69 17.77
CA GLU A 782 -34.26 -11.32 19.18
C GLU A 782 -34.27 -9.78 19.37
N ASN A 783 -33.87 -9.03 18.35
CA ASN A 783 -33.87 -7.56 18.37
C ASN A 783 -35.20 -6.96 17.90
N LEU A 784 -36.07 -7.74 17.27
CA LEU A 784 -37.32 -7.26 16.65
C LEU A 784 -38.19 -6.44 17.61
N ARG A 785 -38.29 -6.86 18.87
CA ARG A 785 -39.04 -6.11 19.89
C ARG A 785 -38.45 -4.72 20.12
N ALA A 786 -37.12 -4.62 20.24
CA ALA A 786 -36.42 -3.36 20.46
C ALA A 786 -36.50 -2.44 19.23
N VAL A 787 -36.40 -3.01 18.02
CA VAL A 787 -36.58 -2.29 16.75
C VAL A 787 -37.96 -1.63 16.69
N ILE A 788 -39.01 -2.34 17.10
CA ILE A 788 -40.38 -1.84 17.11
C ILE A 788 -40.59 -0.82 18.24
N SER A 789 -40.18 -1.15 19.47
CA SER A 789 -40.45 -0.28 20.63
C SER A 789 -39.71 1.05 20.57
N SER A 790 -38.54 1.08 19.92
CA SER A 790 -37.69 2.27 19.83
C SER A 790 -37.84 3.02 18.50
N ASP A 791 -38.85 2.70 17.69
CA ASP A 791 -39.13 3.32 16.39
C ASP A 791 -37.93 3.40 15.41
N VAL A 792 -37.07 2.38 15.42
CA VAL A 792 -35.81 2.42 14.67
C VAL A 792 -36.04 2.57 13.16
N LEU A 793 -37.13 2.00 12.64
CA LEU A 793 -37.44 2.02 11.21
C LEU A 793 -37.73 3.43 10.70
N THR A 794 -38.41 4.27 11.48
CA THR A 794 -38.69 5.67 11.10
C THR A 794 -37.39 6.45 10.90
N PHE A 795 -36.39 6.24 11.78
CA PHE A 795 -35.05 6.84 11.63
C PHE A 795 -34.27 6.28 10.43
N VAL A 796 -34.38 4.98 10.14
CA VAL A 796 -33.73 4.36 8.96
C VAL A 796 -34.30 4.91 7.66
N PHE A 797 -35.62 5.05 7.57
CA PHE A 797 -36.29 5.45 6.33
C PHE A 797 -36.28 6.97 6.11
N LYS A 798 -36.01 7.78 7.14
CA LYS A 798 -36.01 9.26 7.06
C LYS A 798 -35.06 9.79 5.96
N PRO A 799 -33.76 9.41 5.90
CA PRO A 799 -32.86 9.89 4.85
C PRO A 799 -33.17 9.30 3.45
N LEU A 800 -34.05 8.30 3.36
CA LEU A 800 -34.43 7.63 2.11
C LEU A 800 -35.67 8.23 1.44
N LEU A 801 -36.30 9.24 2.07
CA LEU A 801 -37.40 9.99 1.50
C LEU A 801 -36.88 10.95 0.43
N TYR A 802 -37.68 11.16 -0.62
CA TYR A 802 -37.34 12.14 -1.63
C TYR A 802 -37.39 13.55 -1.07
N GLU A 803 -36.43 14.38 -1.47
CA GLU A 803 -36.65 15.83 -1.54
C GLU A 803 -37.02 16.22 -2.98
N ARG A 804 -36.47 15.54 -4.00
CA ARG A 804 -36.81 15.77 -5.42
C ARG A 804 -37.00 14.43 -6.16
N PRO A 805 -38.23 14.08 -6.59
CA PRO A 805 -38.58 12.72 -7.03
C PRO A 805 -37.86 12.26 -8.32
N PHE A 806 -37.38 13.20 -9.16
CA PHE A 806 -36.70 12.89 -10.42
C PHE A 806 -35.17 12.91 -10.35
N VAL A 807 -34.58 13.34 -9.23
CA VAL A 807 -33.12 13.41 -9.03
C VAL A 807 -32.64 12.24 -8.17
N ASP A 808 -33.44 11.81 -7.21
CA ASP A 808 -33.07 10.89 -6.13
C ASP A 808 -33.43 9.41 -6.41
N GLN A 809 -33.33 8.94 -7.66
CA GLN A 809 -33.77 7.57 -8.06
C GLN A 809 -33.04 6.44 -7.29
N HIS A 810 -31.82 6.69 -6.81
CA HIS A 810 -31.03 5.73 -6.02
C HIS A 810 -31.63 5.47 -4.63
N LYS A 811 -32.13 6.53 -3.96
CA LYS A 811 -32.83 6.41 -2.67
C LYS A 811 -34.09 5.55 -2.77
N ALA A 812 -34.79 5.64 -3.90
CA ALA A 812 -35.94 4.80 -4.22
C ALA A 812 -35.60 3.31 -4.19
N LYS A 813 -34.54 2.96 -4.90
CA LYS A 813 -34.09 1.58 -5.04
C LYS A 813 -33.63 1.02 -3.70
N LEU A 814 -32.87 1.81 -2.93
CA LEU A 814 -32.44 1.44 -1.58
C LEU A 814 -33.62 1.23 -0.62
N ARG A 815 -34.59 2.15 -0.62
CA ARG A 815 -35.83 2.04 0.16
C ARG A 815 -36.58 0.74 -0.16
N HIS A 816 -36.77 0.45 -1.45
CA HIS A 816 -37.40 -0.80 -1.90
C HIS A 816 -36.60 -2.04 -1.48
N MET A 817 -35.28 -2.03 -1.59
CA MET A 817 -34.42 -3.15 -1.17
C MET A 817 -34.53 -3.44 0.34
N ILE A 818 -34.52 -2.40 1.17
CA ILE A 818 -34.67 -2.55 2.63
C ILE A 818 -36.07 -3.07 2.96
N SER A 819 -37.13 -2.46 2.41
CA SER A 819 -38.51 -2.92 2.62
C SER A 819 -38.73 -4.36 2.15
N ASP A 820 -38.17 -4.76 1.00
CA ASP A 820 -38.24 -6.13 0.47
C ASP A 820 -37.48 -7.14 1.34
N SER A 821 -36.34 -6.74 1.92
CA SER A 821 -35.58 -7.59 2.85
C SER A 821 -36.35 -7.84 4.15
N ILE A 822 -36.95 -6.78 4.72
CA ILE A 822 -37.80 -6.89 5.92
C ILE A 822 -39.06 -7.73 5.60
N HIS A 823 -39.67 -7.52 4.43
CA HIS A 823 -40.83 -8.27 3.96
C HIS A 823 -40.53 -9.77 3.89
N LYS A 824 -39.44 -10.15 3.22
CA LYS A 824 -39.05 -11.56 3.02
C LYS A 824 -38.69 -12.27 4.32
N GLU A 825 -38.01 -11.58 5.24
CA GLU A 825 -37.49 -12.22 6.45
C GLU A 825 -38.43 -12.16 7.65
N ARG A 826 -39.30 -11.13 7.77
CA ARG A 826 -40.03 -10.84 9.03
C ARG A 826 -41.50 -10.45 8.92
N LEU A 827 -42.11 -10.40 7.74
CA LEU A 827 -43.52 -10.02 7.60
C LEU A 827 -44.47 -10.89 8.45
N ASP A 828 -44.24 -12.21 8.47
CA ASP A 828 -45.05 -13.16 9.23
C ASP A 828 -44.94 -12.92 10.75
N ASP A 829 -43.74 -12.61 11.23
CA ASP A 829 -43.48 -12.35 12.65
C ASP A 829 -44.12 -11.01 13.08
N LEU A 830 -43.96 -9.96 12.26
CA LEU A 830 -44.62 -8.66 12.47
C LEU A 830 -46.15 -8.79 12.47
N SER A 831 -46.71 -9.57 11.54
CA SER A 831 -48.16 -9.80 11.45
C SER A 831 -48.70 -10.55 12.67
N LYS A 832 -47.93 -11.51 13.21
CA LYS A 832 -48.29 -12.22 14.45
C LYS A 832 -48.22 -11.28 15.65
N LEU A 833 -47.17 -10.45 15.76
CA LEU A 833 -47.02 -9.48 16.84
C LEU A 833 -48.16 -8.45 16.84
N PHE A 834 -48.53 -7.93 15.68
CA PHE A 834 -49.65 -7.00 15.54
C PHE A 834 -50.99 -7.61 15.98
N ARG A 835 -51.27 -8.86 15.55
CA ARG A 835 -52.50 -9.58 15.97
C ARG A 835 -52.51 -9.92 17.46
N PHE A 836 -51.33 -10.17 18.04
CA PHE A 836 -51.19 -10.50 19.46
C PHE A 836 -51.52 -9.29 20.35
N THR A 837 -51.14 -8.09 19.93
CA THR A 837 -51.27 -6.86 20.73
C THR A 837 -52.63 -6.17 20.59
N MET A 838 -53.45 -6.59 19.62
CA MET A 838 -54.74 -6.00 19.25
C MET A 838 -55.76 -5.90 20.40
N ASN A 839 -55.72 -6.82 21.38
CA ASN A 839 -56.71 -6.92 22.46
C ASN A 839 -56.19 -6.48 23.83
N ASP A 840 -54.94 -6.01 23.92
CA ASP A 840 -54.31 -5.64 25.19
C ASP A 840 -54.24 -4.11 25.35
N PRO A 841 -55.05 -3.50 26.24
CA PRO A 841 -55.06 -2.04 26.44
C PRO A 841 -53.72 -1.51 26.97
N ASN A 842 -52.92 -2.33 27.66
CA ASN A 842 -51.62 -1.94 28.18
C ASN A 842 -50.52 -1.97 27.11
N ALA A 843 -50.81 -2.45 25.89
CA ALA A 843 -49.86 -2.58 24.81
C ALA A 843 -50.15 -1.63 23.64
N THR A 844 -50.98 -0.59 23.84
CA THR A 844 -51.45 0.30 22.77
C THR A 844 -50.31 0.95 21.97
N GLN A 845 -49.30 1.52 22.64
CA GLN A 845 -48.14 2.11 21.97
C GLN A 845 -47.36 1.07 21.16
N PHE A 846 -47.14 -0.13 21.70
CA PHE A 846 -46.43 -1.20 20.99
C PHE A 846 -47.26 -1.75 19.81
N HIS A 847 -48.59 -1.81 19.93
CA HIS A 847 -49.50 -2.17 18.85
C HIS A 847 -49.43 -1.17 17.68
N GLU A 848 -49.37 0.12 17.98
CA GLU A 848 -49.18 1.20 17.01
C GLU A 848 -47.82 1.12 16.31
N MET A 849 -46.75 0.90 17.06
CA MET A 849 -45.42 0.72 16.48
C MET A 849 -45.32 -0.57 15.65
N CYS A 850 -46.06 -1.63 15.99
CA CYS A 850 -46.20 -2.80 15.12
C CYS A 850 -46.88 -2.44 13.79
N ALA A 851 -47.86 -1.54 13.77
CA ALA A 851 -48.49 -1.06 12.54
C ALA A 851 -47.50 -0.25 11.69
N VAL A 852 -46.69 0.61 12.32
CA VAL A 852 -45.59 1.36 11.67
C VAL A 852 -44.59 0.39 11.02
N ALA A 853 -44.14 -0.62 11.77
CA ALA A 853 -43.20 -1.61 11.26
C ALA A 853 -43.79 -2.45 10.10
N LEU A 854 -45.07 -2.82 10.18
CA LEU A 854 -45.79 -3.49 9.08
C LEU A 854 -45.84 -2.60 7.83
N GLY A 855 -46.08 -1.30 7.99
CA GLY A 855 -46.06 -0.34 6.88
C GLY A 855 -44.73 -0.30 6.15
N TYR A 856 -43.60 -0.22 6.87
CA TYR A 856 -42.27 -0.24 6.25
C TYR A 856 -41.90 -1.59 5.61
N ALA A 857 -42.50 -2.70 6.07
CA ALA A 857 -42.34 -4.03 5.50
C ALA A 857 -43.19 -4.28 4.24
N CYS A 858 -43.86 -3.26 3.70
CA CYS A 858 -44.73 -3.37 2.53
C CYS A 858 -44.16 -2.63 1.31
N PRO A 859 -43.22 -3.24 0.55
CA PRO A 859 -42.61 -2.59 -0.62
C PRO A 859 -43.59 -2.37 -1.78
N TYR A 860 -44.62 -3.20 -1.90
CA TYR A 860 -45.60 -3.16 -2.98
C TYR A 860 -47.03 -3.19 -2.42
N ILE A 861 -47.74 -2.07 -2.54
CA ILE A 861 -49.10 -1.90 -2.01
C ILE A 861 -50.10 -2.95 -2.55
N PRO A 862 -50.13 -3.29 -3.86
CA PRO A 862 -51.11 -4.27 -4.35
C PRO A 862 -50.99 -5.64 -3.68
N LEU A 863 -49.75 -6.09 -3.40
CA LEU A 863 -49.47 -7.36 -2.73
C LEU A 863 -49.72 -7.29 -1.21
N CYS A 864 -49.59 -6.11 -0.61
CA CYS A 864 -49.69 -5.90 0.84
C CYS A 864 -51.05 -5.33 1.29
N SER A 865 -51.96 -5.05 0.36
CA SER A 865 -53.29 -4.50 0.60
C SER A 865 -54.09 -5.29 1.65
N ASN A 866 -54.00 -6.62 1.60
CA ASN A 866 -54.63 -7.53 2.55
C ASN A 866 -53.95 -7.56 3.93
N VAL A 867 -52.64 -7.29 3.99
CA VAL A 867 -51.86 -7.29 5.25
C VAL A 867 -52.07 -5.98 6.00
N LEU A 868 -52.07 -4.86 5.27
CA LEU A 868 -52.33 -3.53 5.82
C LEU A 868 -53.82 -3.30 6.11
N GLY A 869 -54.71 -4.00 5.40
CA GLY A 869 -56.17 -3.84 5.50
C GLY A 869 -56.61 -2.47 5.02
N ILE A 870 -56.18 -2.11 3.79
CA ILE A 870 -56.48 -0.83 3.13
C ILE A 870 -57.94 -0.77 2.66
N SER A 871 -58.53 -1.91 2.30
CA SER A 871 -59.95 -2.03 1.97
C SER A 871 -60.78 -2.32 3.22
N THR A 872 -61.76 -1.46 3.49
CA THR A 872 -62.78 -1.66 4.53
C THR A 872 -63.87 -2.60 4.03
N THR A 873 -64.22 -3.64 4.79
CA THR A 873 -65.41 -4.44 4.54
C THR A 873 -66.66 -3.72 5.06
N ASP A 874 -67.70 -3.64 4.23
CA ASP A 874 -69.09 -3.22 4.53
C ASP A 874 -69.31 -2.24 5.70
N GLY A 875 -69.23 -0.93 5.41
CA GLY A 875 -69.87 0.14 6.19
C GLY A 875 -69.12 0.70 7.41
N GLU A 876 -67.99 0.12 7.80
CA GLU A 876 -67.14 0.65 8.89
C GLU A 876 -66.23 1.79 8.40
N THR A 877 -66.10 2.87 9.18
CA THR A 877 -65.16 3.95 8.86
C THR A 877 -63.72 3.48 9.10
N ILE A 878 -62.75 3.97 8.32
CA ILE A 878 -61.37 3.49 8.42
C ILE A 878 -60.71 3.78 9.77
N LEU A 879 -61.19 4.80 10.48
CA LEU A 879 -60.77 5.16 11.84
C LEU A 879 -61.25 4.13 12.89
N GLU A 880 -62.37 3.46 12.63
CA GLU A 880 -62.92 2.40 13.47
C GLU A 880 -62.27 1.04 13.16
N SER A 881 -61.69 0.90 11.96
CA SER A 881 -61.05 -0.35 11.55
C SER A 881 -59.87 -0.72 12.45
N SER A 882 -59.77 -2.00 12.75
CA SER A 882 -58.68 -2.59 13.54
C SER A 882 -57.51 -3.06 12.66
N SER A 883 -57.46 -2.63 11.40
CA SER A 883 -56.37 -2.95 10.48
C SER A 883 -55.13 -2.12 10.80
N ALA A 884 -53.96 -2.54 10.29
CA ALA A 884 -52.72 -1.78 10.49
C ALA A 884 -52.83 -0.38 9.87
N PHE A 885 -53.47 -0.26 8.70
CA PHE A 885 -53.72 1.04 8.08
C PHE A 885 -54.69 1.89 8.90
N GLY A 886 -55.75 1.30 9.46
CA GLY A 886 -56.66 2.00 10.39
C GLY A 886 -55.95 2.53 11.63
N VAL A 887 -55.03 1.75 12.20
CA VAL A 887 -54.18 2.17 13.31
C VAL A 887 -53.29 3.37 12.93
N LEU A 888 -52.63 3.34 11.77
CA LEU A 888 -51.85 4.47 11.26
C LEU A 888 -52.72 5.73 11.08
N CYS A 889 -53.95 5.58 10.57
CA CYS A 889 -54.91 6.68 10.48
C CYS A 889 -55.29 7.23 11.86
N ARG A 890 -55.50 6.38 12.87
CA ARG A 890 -55.75 6.84 14.25
C ARG A 890 -54.55 7.58 14.85
N MET A 891 -53.32 7.17 14.53
CA MET A 891 -52.10 7.86 14.96
C MET A 891 -51.99 9.27 14.38
N LEU A 892 -52.56 9.51 13.20
CA LEU A 892 -52.58 10.84 12.58
C LEU A 892 -53.61 11.77 13.22
N VAL A 893 -54.80 11.22 13.48
CA VAL A 893 -56.00 11.99 13.87
C VAL A 893 -56.07 12.23 15.37
N TYR A 894 -55.80 11.21 16.18
CA TYR A 894 -55.96 11.29 17.63
C TYR A 894 -54.61 11.41 18.32
N GLU A 895 -54.51 12.22 19.36
CA GLU A 895 -53.39 12.20 20.31
C GLU A 895 -53.76 11.31 21.49
N LEU A 896 -52.82 10.46 21.94
CA LEU A 896 -53.00 9.70 23.17
C LEU A 896 -52.85 10.68 24.33
N VAL A 897 -53.93 10.91 25.08
CA VAL A 897 -53.87 11.66 26.33
C VAL A 897 -53.51 10.67 27.42
N GLU A 898 -52.22 10.54 27.76
CA GLU A 898 -51.81 9.84 28.97
C GLU A 898 -51.86 10.79 30.18
N GLU A 899 -52.37 10.29 31.31
CA GLU A 899 -52.62 11.07 32.54
C GLU A 899 -51.36 11.40 33.38
N GLU A 900 -50.15 10.99 33.00
CA GLU A 900 -48.92 11.30 33.77
C GLU A 900 -47.71 11.67 32.88
N GLU A 901 -47.06 12.77 33.27
CA GLU A 901 -45.77 13.36 32.85
C GLU A 901 -44.95 12.71 31.71
N SER A 902 -45.22 13.08 30.46
CA SER A 902 -44.20 13.56 29.49
C SER A 902 -44.85 14.14 28.23
N VAL A 903 -44.98 15.47 28.15
CA VAL A 903 -45.55 16.23 27.01
C VAL A 903 -44.66 16.15 25.73
N ILE A 904 -43.63 15.30 25.71
CA ILE A 904 -42.56 15.31 24.71
C ILE A 904 -42.82 14.34 23.53
N ASP A 905 -43.67 13.31 23.68
CA ASP A 905 -43.81 12.22 22.69
C ASP A 905 -44.96 12.37 21.65
N ALA A 906 -45.92 13.28 21.86
CA ALA A 906 -47.07 13.47 20.97
C ALA A 906 -46.72 13.83 19.49
N PRO A 907 -45.73 14.69 19.17
CA PRO A 907 -45.41 15.02 17.79
C PRO A 907 -44.72 13.86 17.04
N TYR A 908 -44.01 12.97 17.74
CA TYR A 908 -43.27 11.85 17.14
C TYR A 908 -44.20 10.77 16.57
N ARG A 909 -45.30 10.47 17.27
CA ARG A 909 -46.28 9.45 16.85
C ARG A 909 -46.94 9.77 15.51
N ARG A 910 -47.36 11.03 15.35
CA ARG A 910 -47.98 11.53 14.10
C ARG A 910 -46.97 11.52 12.96
N GLN A 911 -45.74 11.94 13.24
CA GLN A 911 -44.66 11.96 12.26
C GLN A 911 -44.32 10.56 11.76
N ALA A 912 -44.24 9.56 12.65
CA ALA A 912 -43.98 8.17 12.26
C ALA A 912 -45.08 7.62 11.34
N ALA A 913 -46.36 7.82 11.68
CA ALA A 913 -47.46 7.39 10.83
C ALA A 913 -47.49 8.13 9.47
N ALA A 914 -47.19 9.43 9.48
CA ALA A 914 -47.13 10.23 8.27
C ALA A 914 -46.01 9.76 7.33
N GLN A 915 -44.85 9.45 7.90
CA GLN A 915 -43.70 8.95 7.17
C GLN A 915 -43.94 7.58 6.54
N VAL A 916 -44.63 6.67 7.26
CA VAL A 916 -45.02 5.37 6.69
C VAL A 916 -45.91 5.56 5.46
N ILE A 917 -46.94 6.40 5.58
CA ILE A 917 -47.85 6.68 4.46
C ILE A 917 -47.11 7.35 3.30
N GLU A 918 -46.16 8.24 3.61
CA GLU A 918 -45.30 8.85 2.61
C GLU A 918 -44.43 7.80 1.89
N VAL A 919 -43.81 6.87 2.62
CA VAL A 919 -43.02 5.78 2.02
C VAL A 919 -43.88 4.94 1.08
N LEU A 920 -45.10 4.59 1.50
CA LEU A 920 -46.06 3.85 0.68
C LEU A 920 -46.43 4.62 -0.59
N ALA A 921 -46.70 5.93 -0.48
CA ALA A 921 -46.98 6.80 -1.62
C ALA A 921 -45.77 6.98 -2.55
N GLN A 922 -44.56 7.10 -2.00
CA GLN A 922 -43.33 7.25 -2.77
C GLN A 922 -43.01 6.02 -3.63
N ASN A 923 -43.51 4.84 -3.25
CA ASN A 923 -43.44 3.63 -4.07
C ASN A 923 -44.38 3.68 -5.30
N LEU A 924 -45.33 4.63 -5.34
CA LEU A 924 -46.28 4.85 -6.45
C LEU A 924 -46.03 6.17 -7.21
N VAL A 925 -44.99 6.93 -6.85
CA VAL A 925 -44.73 8.27 -7.40
C VAL A 925 -44.55 8.27 -8.91
N GLU A 926 -43.92 7.25 -9.50
CA GLU A 926 -43.77 7.16 -10.96
C GLU A 926 -45.14 7.11 -11.64
N THR A 927 -46.03 6.22 -11.18
CA THR A 927 -47.39 6.08 -11.69
C THR A 927 -48.19 7.38 -11.50
N TRP A 928 -48.19 7.94 -10.30
CA TRP A 928 -48.92 9.18 -10.01
C TRP A 928 -48.40 10.39 -10.78
N SER A 929 -47.08 10.48 -11.01
CA SER A 929 -46.51 11.56 -11.81
C SER A 929 -46.92 11.49 -13.28
N ASN A 930 -47.00 10.28 -13.85
CA ASN A 930 -47.46 10.08 -15.22
C ASN A 930 -48.93 10.50 -15.36
N GLU A 931 -49.80 10.08 -14.43
CA GLU A 931 -51.21 10.48 -14.40
C GLU A 931 -51.38 12.00 -14.25
N LEU A 932 -50.56 12.66 -13.44
CA LEU A 932 -50.56 14.11 -13.27
C LEU A 932 -50.15 14.84 -14.56
N HIS A 933 -49.13 14.32 -15.28
CA HIS A 933 -48.70 14.85 -16.57
C HIS A 933 -49.77 14.65 -17.66
N GLU A 934 -50.42 13.49 -17.70
CA GLU A 934 -51.55 13.24 -18.60
C GLU A 934 -52.71 14.21 -18.32
N THR A 935 -52.99 14.47 -17.04
CA THR A 935 -53.99 15.46 -16.62
C THR A 935 -53.64 16.86 -17.12
N ARG A 936 -52.38 17.27 -16.98
CA ARG A 936 -51.90 18.56 -17.51
C ARG A 936 -52.12 18.66 -19.02
N ASP A 937 -51.77 17.61 -19.76
CA ASP A 937 -51.85 17.61 -21.21
C ASP A 937 -53.31 17.67 -21.70
N THR A 938 -54.23 16.98 -21.03
CA THR A 938 -55.66 17.06 -21.35
C THR A 938 -56.24 18.45 -21.07
N LEU A 939 -55.90 19.07 -19.93
CA LEU A 939 -56.32 20.43 -19.59
C LEU A 939 -55.76 21.46 -20.58
N ASN A 940 -54.47 21.38 -20.91
CA ASN A 940 -53.84 22.30 -21.87
C ASN A 940 -54.41 22.14 -23.29
N THR A 941 -54.71 20.91 -23.71
CA THR A 941 -55.36 20.65 -25.00
C THR A 941 -56.76 21.27 -25.04
N THR A 942 -57.50 21.15 -23.94
CA THR A 942 -58.85 21.72 -23.79
C THR A 942 -58.80 23.25 -23.84
N LEU A 943 -57.88 23.88 -23.10
CA LEU A 943 -57.68 25.33 -23.13
C LEU A 943 -57.20 25.84 -24.49
N ALA A 944 -56.32 25.10 -25.18
CA ALA A 944 -55.84 25.46 -26.52
C ALA A 944 -56.95 25.41 -27.58
N SER A 945 -57.97 24.57 -27.38
CA SER A 945 -59.12 24.45 -28.29
C SER A 945 -60.12 25.61 -28.18
N ARG A 946 -60.02 26.46 -27.16
CA ARG A 946 -60.90 27.62 -26.96
C ARG A 946 -60.57 28.74 -27.95
N HIS A 947 -61.60 29.43 -28.43
CA HIS A 947 -61.47 30.60 -29.30
C HIS A 947 -61.71 31.88 -28.50
N PRO A 948 -60.66 32.64 -28.11
CA PRO A 948 -60.83 33.89 -27.37
C PRO A 948 -61.59 34.91 -28.20
N THR A 949 -62.51 35.63 -27.57
CA THR A 949 -63.38 36.59 -28.26
C THR A 949 -62.80 37.99 -28.11
N HIS A 950 -62.19 38.51 -29.19
CA HIS A 950 -61.65 39.87 -29.24
C HIS A 950 -62.70 40.87 -29.73
N GLU A 951 -63.78 41.06 -28.96
CA GLU A 951 -64.72 42.16 -29.21
C GLU A 951 -64.34 43.41 -28.40
N GLN A 952 -64.50 44.60 -28.99
CA GLN A 952 -64.23 45.87 -28.31
C GLN A 952 -65.23 46.05 -27.17
N MET A 953 -64.74 46.01 -25.92
CA MET A 953 -65.56 46.19 -24.73
C MET A 953 -66.26 47.56 -24.76
N ASN A 954 -67.58 47.55 -24.83
CA ASN A 954 -68.38 48.76 -24.86
C ASN A 954 -68.67 49.22 -23.43
N ASN A 955 -68.17 50.41 -23.04
CA ASN A 955 -68.33 50.96 -21.68
C ASN A 955 -69.80 51.15 -21.23
N ASN A 956 -70.76 51.07 -22.16
CA ASN A 956 -72.19 51.19 -21.86
C ASN A 956 -72.83 49.91 -21.26
N GLN A 957 -72.06 48.86 -20.99
CA GLN A 957 -72.54 47.56 -20.47
C GLN A 957 -72.12 47.25 -19.02
N GLN A 958 -71.77 48.27 -18.23
CA GLN A 958 -71.40 48.09 -16.82
C GLN A 958 -72.59 47.69 -15.92
N VAL A 959 -72.34 46.79 -14.97
CA VAL A 959 -73.24 46.40 -13.86
C VAL A 959 -72.57 46.71 -12.54
N ILE A 960 -73.38 47.12 -11.57
CA ILE A 960 -72.94 47.28 -10.18
C ILE A 960 -73.56 46.17 -9.35
N PHE A 961 -72.72 45.43 -8.65
CA PHE A 961 -73.08 44.43 -7.64
C PHE A 961 -72.87 44.99 -6.24
N VAL A 962 -73.68 44.56 -5.27
CA VAL A 962 -73.52 44.89 -3.85
C VAL A 962 -73.40 43.60 -3.04
N SER A 963 -72.28 43.42 -2.35
CA SER A 963 -72.03 42.28 -1.44
C SER A 963 -72.64 42.49 -0.05
N GLN A 964 -72.56 41.48 0.82
CA GLN A 964 -72.95 41.55 2.24
C GLN A 964 -72.33 42.73 3.00
N SER A 965 -71.13 43.20 2.63
CA SER A 965 -70.45 44.36 3.25
C SER A 965 -70.98 45.73 2.77
N GLN A 966 -72.04 45.76 1.95
CA GLN A 966 -72.55 46.94 1.24
C GLN A 966 -71.54 47.64 0.31
N GLN A 967 -70.44 46.98 -0.03
CA GLN A 967 -69.44 47.50 -0.97
C GLN A 967 -69.86 47.23 -2.41
N GLN A 968 -69.61 48.20 -3.29
CA GLN A 968 -69.98 48.14 -4.71
C GLN A 968 -68.84 47.58 -5.56
N LEU A 969 -69.15 46.60 -6.41
CA LEU A 969 -68.24 46.05 -7.42
C LEU A 969 -68.80 46.29 -8.82
N VAL A 970 -67.96 46.75 -9.73
CA VAL A 970 -68.33 47.02 -11.12
C VAL A 970 -67.87 45.86 -11.99
N GLY A 971 -68.77 45.30 -12.79
CA GLY A 971 -68.48 44.26 -13.78
C GLY A 971 -69.08 44.57 -15.14
N ASN A 972 -68.74 43.79 -16.16
CA ASN A 972 -69.27 43.96 -17.51
C ASN A 972 -70.34 42.89 -17.83
N ARG A 973 -71.55 43.31 -18.21
CA ARG A 973 -72.68 42.41 -18.57
C ARG A 973 -72.30 41.41 -19.64
N HIS A 974 -71.59 41.85 -20.66
CA HIS A 974 -71.29 41.04 -21.82
C HIS A 974 -70.24 39.98 -21.51
N VAL A 975 -69.16 40.36 -20.82
CA VAL A 975 -68.13 39.42 -20.35
C VAL A 975 -68.76 38.33 -19.47
N LEU A 976 -69.53 38.75 -18.47
CA LEU A 976 -70.14 37.83 -17.52
C LEU A 976 -71.21 36.92 -18.17
N ALA A 977 -72.06 37.46 -19.05
CA ALA A 977 -73.05 36.66 -19.77
C ALA A 977 -72.39 35.63 -20.71
N GLN A 978 -71.25 35.96 -21.30
CA GLN A 978 -70.55 35.08 -22.22
C GLN A 978 -69.76 33.98 -21.49
N GLN A 979 -69.14 34.31 -20.36
CA GLN A 979 -68.30 33.38 -19.59
C GLN A 979 -69.11 32.51 -18.60
N SER A 980 -70.33 32.91 -18.24
CA SER A 980 -71.14 32.23 -17.23
C SER A 980 -72.61 32.12 -17.66
N PRO A 981 -73.14 30.89 -17.81
CA PRO A 981 -74.57 30.64 -18.05
C PRO A 981 -75.46 31.21 -16.95
N TYR A 982 -74.98 31.23 -15.70
CA TYR A 982 -75.68 31.84 -14.58
C TYR A 982 -75.92 33.34 -14.83
N PHE A 983 -74.87 34.08 -15.20
CA PHE A 983 -75.01 35.51 -15.49
C PHE A 983 -75.76 35.76 -16.81
N ALA A 984 -75.63 34.88 -17.81
CA ALA A 984 -76.43 34.95 -19.02
C ALA A 984 -77.94 34.87 -18.71
N ALA A 985 -78.31 33.94 -17.83
CA ALA A 985 -79.68 33.78 -17.36
C ALA A 985 -80.12 34.96 -16.48
N LEU A 986 -79.25 35.43 -15.57
CA LEU A 986 -79.50 36.60 -14.72
C LEU A 986 -79.78 37.86 -15.54
N PHE A 987 -79.03 38.10 -16.62
CA PHE A 987 -79.20 39.27 -17.48
C PHE A 987 -80.25 39.10 -18.58
N SER A 988 -80.83 37.90 -18.75
CA SER A 988 -81.89 37.65 -19.73
C SER A 988 -83.22 38.33 -19.40
N GLY A 989 -83.35 38.93 -18.21
CA GLY A 989 -84.57 39.59 -17.75
C GLY A 989 -85.58 38.65 -17.06
N GLN A 990 -85.23 37.37 -16.91
CA GLN A 990 -86.14 36.33 -16.38
C GLN A 990 -86.19 36.27 -14.83
N TYR A 991 -85.24 36.93 -14.16
CA TYR A 991 -85.12 36.95 -12.69
C TYR A 991 -85.56 38.29 -12.11
N ALA A 992 -86.11 38.31 -10.88
CA ALA A 992 -86.52 39.55 -10.23
C ALA A 992 -85.33 40.50 -10.00
N GLU A 993 -84.16 39.91 -9.72
CA GLU A 993 -82.87 40.54 -9.50
C GLU A 993 -82.32 41.21 -10.78
N SER A 994 -82.74 40.74 -11.96
CA SER A 994 -82.30 41.29 -13.26
C SER A 994 -82.71 42.75 -13.48
N THR A 995 -83.74 43.20 -12.76
CA THR A 995 -84.26 44.58 -12.81
C THR A 995 -83.72 45.48 -11.69
N GLN A 996 -82.97 44.91 -10.74
CA GLN A 996 -82.40 45.63 -9.60
C GLN A 996 -81.08 46.29 -9.99
N HIS A 997 -80.91 47.55 -9.62
CA HIS A 997 -79.71 48.34 -9.87
C HIS A 997 -79.36 49.12 -8.60
N PRO A 998 -78.37 48.67 -7.80
CA PRO A 998 -77.43 47.56 -8.02
C PRO A 998 -78.01 46.15 -7.75
N ILE A 999 -77.35 45.10 -8.24
CA ILE A 999 -77.73 43.68 -8.02
C ILE A 999 -77.15 43.19 -6.69
N PRO A 1000 -77.97 42.74 -5.72
CA PRO A 1000 -77.47 42.23 -4.45
C PRO A 1000 -76.96 40.78 -4.57
N LEU A 1001 -75.75 40.54 -4.08
CA LEU A 1001 -75.15 39.21 -3.90
C LEU A 1001 -74.78 39.05 -2.43
N PRO A 1002 -75.76 38.76 -1.54
CA PRO A 1002 -75.51 38.74 -0.12
C PRO A 1002 -74.43 37.70 0.22
N ASP A 1003 -74.52 36.47 -0.24
CA ASP A 1003 -73.67 35.38 0.27
C ASP A 1003 -72.32 35.26 -0.45
N VAL A 1004 -71.78 36.37 -0.97
CA VAL A 1004 -70.55 36.39 -1.78
C VAL A 1004 -69.51 37.30 -1.12
N ASN A 1005 -68.30 36.76 -0.92
CA ASN A 1005 -67.17 37.52 -0.40
C ASN A 1005 -66.72 38.59 -1.43
N TYR A 1006 -66.59 39.84 -0.97
CA TYR A 1006 -66.16 40.97 -1.80
C TYR A 1006 -64.80 40.72 -2.47
N ASP A 1007 -63.81 40.25 -1.70
CA ASP A 1007 -62.44 40.08 -2.19
C ASP A 1007 -62.40 38.98 -3.27
N ALA A 1008 -62.99 37.83 -3.00
CA ALA A 1008 -63.07 36.71 -3.94
C ALA A 1008 -63.84 37.07 -5.22
N PHE A 1009 -64.93 37.84 -5.11
CA PHE A 1009 -65.71 38.25 -6.27
C PHE A 1009 -64.99 39.31 -7.12
N SER A 1010 -64.19 40.18 -6.49
CA SER A 1010 -63.36 41.14 -7.21
C SER A 1010 -62.29 40.43 -8.06
N VAL A 1011 -61.68 39.37 -7.52
CA VAL A 1011 -60.75 38.50 -8.25
C VAL A 1011 -61.47 37.77 -9.39
N TYR A 1012 -62.67 37.24 -9.13
CA TYR A 1012 -63.50 36.60 -10.16
C TYR A 1012 -63.82 37.53 -11.34
N LEU A 1013 -64.22 38.77 -11.08
CA LEU A 1013 -64.54 39.74 -12.12
C LEU A 1013 -63.32 40.05 -13.00
N ASN A 1014 -62.17 40.30 -12.39
CA ASN A 1014 -60.93 40.55 -13.11
C ASN A 1014 -60.49 39.33 -13.92
N ALA A 1015 -60.52 38.13 -13.32
CA ALA A 1015 -60.14 36.90 -13.99
C ALA A 1015 -61.06 36.58 -15.18
N ALA A 1016 -62.37 36.78 -15.05
CA ALA A 1016 -63.34 36.57 -16.12
C ALA A 1016 -63.09 37.47 -17.35
N GLU A 1017 -62.68 38.72 -17.13
CA GLU A 1017 -62.31 39.65 -18.21
C GLU A 1017 -61.08 39.16 -18.97
N TYR A 1018 -60.05 38.71 -18.27
CA TYR A 1018 -58.84 38.15 -18.91
C TYR A 1018 -59.10 36.81 -19.60
N ALA A 1019 -59.92 35.94 -19.00
CA ALA A 1019 -60.28 34.63 -19.52
C ALA A 1019 -61.08 34.66 -20.83
N MET A 1020 -61.80 35.76 -21.09
CA MET A 1020 -62.53 35.98 -22.34
C MET A 1020 -61.59 36.30 -23.53
N ILE A 1021 -60.45 36.94 -23.26
CA ILE A 1021 -59.54 37.49 -24.28
C ILE A 1021 -58.22 36.74 -24.39
N SER A 1022 -57.95 35.77 -23.52
CA SER A 1022 -56.68 35.04 -23.50
C SER A 1022 -56.86 33.58 -23.09
N ASN A 1023 -56.13 32.69 -23.75
CA ASN A 1023 -55.98 31.28 -23.35
C ASN A 1023 -54.72 31.05 -22.49
N ASP A 1024 -54.02 32.12 -22.10
CA ASP A 1024 -52.78 32.05 -21.32
C ASP A 1024 -53.09 32.02 -19.82
N VAL A 1025 -52.87 30.87 -19.19
CA VAL A 1025 -53.12 30.63 -17.75
C VAL A 1025 -52.44 31.71 -16.91
N ASP A 1026 -51.18 32.06 -17.20
CA ASP A 1026 -50.43 33.02 -16.40
C ASP A 1026 -51.01 34.43 -16.48
N LYS A 1027 -51.63 34.79 -17.61
CA LYS A 1027 -52.27 36.11 -17.76
C LYS A 1027 -53.59 36.20 -17.02
N VAL A 1028 -54.38 35.12 -17.01
CA VAL A 1028 -55.64 35.03 -16.28
C VAL A 1028 -55.41 35.00 -14.77
N MET A 1029 -54.41 34.23 -14.35
CA MET A 1029 -54.12 34.01 -12.93
C MET A 1029 -53.34 35.15 -12.26
N ARG A 1030 -52.85 36.17 -13.01
CA ARG A 1030 -52.25 37.41 -12.43
C ARG A 1030 -53.17 38.16 -11.47
N ALA A 1031 -54.48 37.95 -11.57
CA ALA A 1031 -55.45 38.52 -10.65
C ALA A 1031 -55.36 37.90 -9.24
N CYS A 1032 -54.75 36.73 -9.10
CA CYS A 1032 -54.59 36.00 -7.84
C CYS A 1032 -53.22 36.28 -7.22
N GLN A 1033 -53.16 36.48 -5.90
CA GLN A 1033 -51.91 36.74 -5.15
C GLN A 1033 -51.33 35.47 -4.51
N GLY A 1034 -52.00 34.33 -4.63
CA GLY A 1034 -51.53 33.03 -4.15
C GLY A 1034 -52.63 31.96 -4.11
N TRP A 1035 -52.31 30.79 -3.54
CA TRP A 1035 -53.21 29.63 -3.47
C TRP A 1035 -54.60 29.92 -2.91
N LYS A 1036 -54.71 30.77 -1.88
CA LYS A 1036 -55.98 31.14 -1.27
C LYS A 1036 -56.94 31.78 -2.28
N ASP A 1037 -56.43 32.70 -3.10
CA ASP A 1037 -57.25 33.40 -4.10
C ASP A 1037 -57.66 32.44 -5.23
N VAL A 1038 -56.79 31.50 -5.61
CA VAL A 1038 -57.09 30.49 -6.64
C VAL A 1038 -58.17 29.51 -6.17
N VAL A 1039 -58.09 29.03 -4.92
CA VAL A 1039 -59.10 28.14 -4.35
C VAL A 1039 -60.46 28.85 -4.25
N GLU A 1040 -60.48 30.09 -3.78
CA GLU A 1040 -61.72 30.88 -3.72
C GLU A 1040 -62.26 31.22 -5.13
N LEU A 1041 -61.39 31.49 -6.09
CA LEU A 1041 -61.77 31.70 -7.49
C LEU A 1041 -62.37 30.43 -8.11
N LEU A 1042 -61.80 29.26 -7.83
CA LEU A 1042 -62.31 27.96 -8.27
C LEU A 1042 -63.74 27.71 -7.73
N MET A 1043 -63.96 27.99 -6.44
CA MET A 1043 -65.29 27.88 -5.82
C MET A 1043 -66.30 28.87 -6.43
N MET A 1044 -65.88 30.10 -6.71
CA MET A 1044 -66.73 31.10 -7.37
C MET A 1044 -67.04 30.72 -8.82
N ALA A 1045 -66.07 30.16 -9.53
CA ALA A 1045 -66.25 29.66 -10.89
C ALA A 1045 -67.31 28.56 -10.94
N ASP A 1046 -67.26 27.59 -10.04
CA ASP A 1046 -68.28 26.54 -9.96
C ASP A 1046 -69.66 27.09 -9.57
N ARG A 1047 -69.72 27.96 -8.55
CA ARG A 1047 -70.97 28.59 -8.10
C ARG A 1047 -71.70 29.35 -9.20
N PHE A 1048 -70.95 30.06 -10.04
CA PHE A 1048 -71.51 30.80 -11.18
C PHE A 1048 -71.47 30.01 -12.49
N SER A 1049 -71.17 28.71 -12.43
CA SER A 1049 -71.10 27.80 -13.59
C SER A 1049 -70.18 28.29 -14.72
N ASN A 1050 -69.06 28.91 -14.35
CA ASN A 1050 -68.02 29.38 -15.27
C ASN A 1050 -66.97 28.28 -15.45
N ASP A 1051 -67.25 27.35 -16.37
CA ASP A 1051 -66.38 26.20 -16.66
C ASP A 1051 -64.99 26.65 -17.17
N ASP A 1052 -64.93 27.76 -17.89
CA ASP A 1052 -63.70 28.31 -18.46
C ASP A 1052 -62.71 28.76 -17.38
N LEU A 1053 -63.19 29.51 -16.37
CA LEU A 1053 -62.37 29.89 -15.21
C LEU A 1053 -62.04 28.70 -14.32
N ARG A 1054 -62.95 27.72 -14.21
CA ARG A 1054 -62.68 26.47 -13.49
C ARG A 1054 -61.48 25.74 -14.11
N LEU A 1055 -61.47 25.58 -15.43
CA LEU A 1055 -60.36 24.96 -16.17
C LEU A 1055 -59.03 25.72 -16.03
N PHE A 1056 -59.06 27.06 -15.99
CA PHE A 1056 -57.85 27.86 -15.73
C PHE A 1056 -57.30 27.64 -14.33
N CYS A 1057 -58.17 27.60 -13.32
CA CYS A 1057 -57.78 27.32 -11.94
C CYS A 1057 -57.20 25.91 -11.80
N GLU A 1058 -57.86 24.90 -12.39
CA GLU A 1058 -57.38 23.51 -12.40
C GLU A 1058 -56.03 23.37 -13.11
N SER A 1059 -55.85 24.00 -14.27
CA SER A 1059 -54.57 24.01 -14.99
C SER A 1059 -53.46 24.69 -14.18
N TRP A 1060 -53.76 25.81 -13.51
CA TRP A 1060 -52.80 26.46 -12.62
C TRP A 1060 -52.42 25.57 -11.45
N ILE A 1061 -53.39 24.95 -10.76
CA ILE A 1061 -53.15 24.05 -9.64
C ILE A 1061 -52.26 22.87 -10.08
N VAL A 1062 -52.59 22.21 -11.20
CA VAL A 1062 -51.77 21.10 -11.73
C VAL A 1062 -50.35 21.57 -12.08
N ASN A 1063 -50.20 22.75 -12.68
CA ASN A 1063 -48.88 23.30 -12.96
C ASN A 1063 -48.09 23.56 -11.67
N GLU A 1064 -48.68 24.16 -10.64
CA GLU A 1064 -48.00 24.39 -9.36
C GLU A 1064 -47.60 23.09 -8.66
N LEU A 1065 -48.46 22.07 -8.70
CA LEU A 1065 -48.16 20.72 -8.18
C LEU A 1065 -46.97 20.07 -8.91
N ILE A 1066 -46.78 20.35 -10.21
CA ILE A 1066 -45.64 19.83 -11.00
C ILE A 1066 -44.36 20.64 -10.79
N HIS A 1067 -44.43 21.98 -10.77
CA HIS A 1067 -43.23 22.84 -10.76
C HIS A 1067 -42.62 22.98 -9.36
N ALA A 1068 -43.43 22.93 -8.29
CA ALA A 1068 -42.97 23.11 -6.92
C ALA A 1068 -43.62 22.11 -5.94
N PRO A 1069 -43.50 20.78 -6.17
CA PRO A 1069 -44.17 19.75 -5.37
C PRO A 1069 -43.75 19.73 -3.89
N SER A 1070 -42.54 20.23 -3.59
CA SER A 1070 -41.97 20.23 -2.23
C SER A 1070 -42.02 21.59 -1.54
N SER A 1071 -42.61 22.61 -2.18
CA SER A 1071 -42.79 23.90 -1.53
C SER A 1071 -43.83 23.78 -0.42
N MET A 1072 -43.51 24.31 0.76
CA MET A 1072 -44.47 24.40 1.87
C MET A 1072 -45.73 25.17 1.46
N ASP A 1073 -45.61 26.15 0.56
CA ASP A 1073 -46.76 26.91 0.03
C ASP A 1073 -47.67 26.04 -0.84
N THR A 1074 -47.11 25.14 -1.65
CA THR A 1074 -47.85 24.19 -2.49
C THR A 1074 -48.58 23.15 -1.65
N LEU A 1075 -47.92 22.60 -0.61
CA LEU A 1075 -48.55 21.64 0.30
C LEU A 1075 -49.67 22.29 1.13
N ASN A 1076 -49.43 23.49 1.67
CA ASN A 1076 -50.46 24.31 2.32
C ASN A 1076 -51.64 24.58 1.39
N GLY A 1077 -51.36 24.96 0.14
CA GLY A 1077 -52.36 25.23 -0.88
C GLY A 1077 -53.21 24.02 -1.26
N ALA A 1078 -52.57 22.86 -1.43
CA ALA A 1078 -53.24 21.59 -1.73
C ALA A 1078 -54.15 21.12 -0.58
N LEU A 1079 -53.69 21.26 0.67
CA LEU A 1079 -54.50 20.99 1.87
C LEU A 1079 -55.67 21.98 2.01
N LEU A 1080 -55.44 23.26 1.68
CA LEU A 1080 -56.50 24.27 1.69
C LEU A 1080 -57.57 23.96 0.63
N LEU A 1081 -57.15 23.56 -0.57
CA LEU A 1081 -58.04 23.09 -1.64
C LEU A 1081 -58.89 21.90 -1.16
N TYR A 1082 -58.26 20.93 -0.50
CA TYR A 1082 -58.97 19.78 0.10
C TYR A 1082 -60.04 20.23 1.09
N ARG A 1083 -59.65 21.06 2.06
CA ARG A 1083 -60.52 21.52 3.14
C ARG A 1083 -61.74 22.30 2.65
N ARG A 1084 -61.57 23.08 1.58
CA ARG A 1084 -62.60 23.98 1.02
C ARG A 1084 -63.51 23.32 -0.02
N CYS A 1085 -62.99 22.38 -0.80
CA CYS A 1085 -63.71 21.78 -1.93
C CYS A 1085 -64.22 20.36 -1.67
N ARG A 1086 -64.10 19.83 -0.44
CA ARG A 1086 -64.65 18.52 -0.05
C ARG A 1086 -66.19 18.49 -0.06
N ASP A 1087 -66.76 17.33 -0.33
CA ASP A 1087 -68.20 17.08 -0.25
C ASP A 1087 -68.66 16.96 1.22
N THR A 1088 -69.94 17.28 1.46
CA THR A 1088 -70.66 17.23 2.74
C THR A 1088 -70.68 15.85 3.42
N GLU A 1089 -70.54 14.76 2.65
CA GLU A 1089 -70.40 13.39 3.19
C GLU A 1089 -68.93 12.92 3.32
N GLY A 1090 -67.94 13.80 3.09
CA GLY A 1090 -66.53 13.47 3.29
C GLY A 1090 -65.92 12.47 2.28
N GLY A 1091 -66.69 11.92 1.35
CA GLY A 1091 -66.22 10.94 0.39
C GLY A 1091 -65.78 11.55 -0.95
N ILE A 1092 -64.48 11.70 -1.18
CA ILE A 1092 -63.92 12.23 -2.44
C ILE A 1092 -64.07 11.27 -3.63
N PHE A 1093 -64.55 10.04 -3.40
CA PHE A 1093 -64.43 8.96 -4.39
C PHE A 1093 -65.63 8.00 -4.49
N LEU A 1094 -66.76 8.27 -3.81
CA LEU A 1094 -67.95 7.40 -3.94
C LEU A 1094 -68.76 7.73 -5.20
N THR A 1095 -68.62 8.93 -5.75
CA THR A 1095 -69.26 9.32 -7.01
C THR A 1095 -68.32 10.19 -7.86
N ASP A 1096 -68.08 9.81 -9.12
CA ASP A 1096 -67.41 10.67 -10.13
C ASP A 1096 -68.24 11.91 -10.51
N ILE A 1097 -69.27 12.23 -9.71
CA ILE A 1097 -70.28 13.26 -9.96
C ILE A 1097 -69.83 14.61 -9.34
N TRP A 1098 -68.96 14.58 -8.33
CA TRP A 1098 -68.47 15.81 -7.70
C TRP A 1098 -67.48 16.57 -8.61
N PRO A 1099 -67.71 17.88 -8.89
CA PRO A 1099 -66.95 18.63 -9.90
C PRO A 1099 -65.46 18.75 -9.58
N PHE A 1100 -65.06 18.71 -8.31
CA PHE A 1100 -63.66 18.85 -7.89
C PHE A 1100 -62.95 17.50 -7.67
N SER A 1101 -63.62 16.36 -7.89
CA SER A 1101 -63.08 15.02 -7.57
C SER A 1101 -61.71 14.74 -8.19
N HIS A 1102 -61.51 15.13 -9.46
CA HIS A 1102 -60.26 14.92 -10.17
C HIS A 1102 -59.11 15.78 -9.61
N ILE A 1103 -59.34 17.07 -9.35
CA ILE A 1103 -58.28 17.95 -8.86
C ILE A 1103 -57.93 17.66 -7.39
N LEU A 1104 -58.93 17.27 -6.59
CA LEU A 1104 -58.74 16.81 -5.22
C LEU A 1104 -57.92 15.52 -5.15
N ARG A 1105 -58.13 14.60 -6.09
CA ARG A 1105 -57.33 13.37 -6.22
C ARG A 1105 -55.85 13.69 -6.46
N GLU A 1106 -55.56 14.56 -7.42
CA GLU A 1106 -54.18 14.95 -7.74
C GLU A 1106 -53.51 15.76 -6.61
N ALA A 1107 -54.25 16.67 -5.97
CA ALA A 1107 -53.78 17.40 -4.80
C ALA A 1107 -53.48 16.45 -3.62
N LEU A 1108 -54.35 15.47 -3.37
CA LEU A 1108 -54.16 14.50 -2.30
C LEU A 1108 -52.97 13.56 -2.59
N LYS A 1109 -52.79 13.08 -3.82
CA LYS A 1109 -51.58 12.32 -4.21
C LYS A 1109 -50.30 13.10 -3.92
N SER A 1110 -50.26 14.39 -4.27
CA SER A 1110 -49.12 15.26 -4.01
C SER A 1110 -48.85 15.44 -2.51
N VAL A 1111 -49.89 15.72 -1.72
CA VAL A 1111 -49.79 15.84 -0.25
C VAL A 1111 -49.28 14.55 0.39
N VAL A 1112 -49.84 13.40 0.02
CA VAL A 1112 -49.50 12.09 0.60
C VAL A 1112 -48.08 11.67 0.19
N SER A 1113 -47.62 12.05 -1.01
CA SER A 1113 -46.25 11.77 -1.47
C SER A 1113 -45.16 12.48 -0.66
N ARG A 1114 -45.53 13.49 0.15
CA ARG A 1114 -44.68 14.31 1.05
C ARG A 1114 -45.34 14.57 2.39
N PHE A 1115 -45.98 13.54 2.91
CA PHE A 1115 -46.88 13.70 4.05
C PHE A 1115 -46.17 14.09 5.35
N SER A 1116 -44.92 13.66 5.55
CA SER A 1116 -44.09 14.05 6.69
C SER A 1116 -43.85 15.56 6.76
N LEU A 1117 -43.77 16.24 5.61
CA LEU A 1117 -43.67 17.69 5.51
C LEU A 1117 -45.05 18.35 5.60
N ALA A 1118 -46.06 17.73 4.98
CA ALA A 1118 -47.43 18.25 4.97
C ALA A 1118 -48.03 18.33 6.38
N VAL A 1119 -47.72 17.38 7.27
CA VAL A 1119 -48.17 17.39 8.67
C VAL A 1119 -47.62 18.58 9.46
N ALA A 1120 -46.45 19.10 9.10
CA ALA A 1120 -45.85 20.27 9.74
C ALA A 1120 -46.48 21.60 9.31
N THR A 1121 -47.32 21.59 8.27
CA THR A 1121 -47.97 22.79 7.74
C THR A 1121 -49.02 23.36 8.69
N ASP A 1122 -49.22 24.68 8.63
CA ASP A 1122 -50.22 25.35 9.48
C ASP A 1122 -51.64 24.91 9.12
N VAL A 1123 -51.95 24.65 7.84
CA VAL A 1123 -53.27 24.19 7.42
C VAL A 1123 -53.60 22.80 7.99
N PHE A 1124 -52.64 21.88 8.01
CA PHE A 1124 -52.85 20.57 8.63
C PHE A 1124 -53.01 20.67 10.15
N ARG A 1125 -52.23 21.56 10.79
CA ARG A 1125 -52.38 21.85 12.22
C ARG A 1125 -53.76 22.41 12.53
N ASP A 1126 -54.29 23.29 11.69
CA ASP A 1126 -55.65 23.83 11.81
C ASP A 1126 -56.71 22.73 11.65
N MET A 1127 -56.52 21.79 10.69
CA MET A 1127 -57.42 20.63 10.53
C MET A 1127 -57.51 19.77 11.80
N ILE A 1128 -56.41 19.67 12.56
CA ILE A 1128 -56.37 18.97 13.84
C ILE A 1128 -57.01 19.80 14.95
N GLN A 1129 -56.64 21.08 15.08
CA GLN A 1129 -57.11 21.98 16.14
C GLN A 1129 -58.61 22.25 16.08
N ASP A 1130 -59.16 22.36 14.87
CA ASP A 1130 -60.61 22.57 14.65
C ASP A 1130 -61.44 21.29 14.89
N ALA A 1131 -60.79 20.16 15.19
CA ALA A 1131 -61.35 18.94 15.77
C ALA A 1131 -62.68 18.45 15.16
N HIS A 1132 -62.82 18.50 13.83
CA HIS A 1132 -63.90 17.80 13.13
C HIS A 1132 -63.43 16.36 12.80
N PRO A 1133 -63.74 15.33 13.60
CA PRO A 1133 -63.35 13.95 13.32
C PRO A 1133 -63.87 13.44 11.97
N GLU A 1134 -64.97 14.02 11.48
CA GLU A 1134 -65.53 13.77 10.16
C GLU A 1134 -64.61 14.25 9.03
N GLU A 1135 -63.90 15.37 9.21
CA GLU A 1135 -62.95 15.92 8.23
C GLU A 1135 -61.70 15.06 8.08
N LEU A 1136 -61.11 14.69 9.21
CA LEU A 1136 -59.92 13.87 9.21
C LEU A 1136 -60.23 12.40 8.88
N GLY A 1137 -61.40 11.90 9.25
CA GLY A 1137 -61.90 10.58 8.83
C GLY A 1137 -62.12 10.51 7.32
N ALA A 1138 -62.74 11.54 6.73
CA ALA A 1138 -62.85 11.72 5.29
C ALA A 1138 -61.49 11.77 4.58
N PHE A 1139 -60.53 12.48 5.17
CA PHE A 1139 -59.17 12.57 4.66
C PHE A 1139 -58.47 11.21 4.64
N CYS A 1140 -58.49 10.48 5.76
CA CYS A 1140 -57.93 9.13 5.86
C CYS A 1140 -58.63 8.13 4.93
N HIS A 1141 -59.95 8.22 4.79
CA HIS A 1141 -60.70 7.39 3.84
C HIS A 1141 -60.31 7.70 2.39
N GLY A 1142 -60.12 8.98 2.05
CA GLY A 1142 -59.61 9.39 0.75
C GLY A 1142 -58.24 8.77 0.43
N ILE A 1143 -57.31 8.77 1.40
CA ILE A 1143 -55.98 8.13 1.24
C ILE A 1143 -56.13 6.63 0.98
N SER A 1144 -57.02 5.94 1.70
CA SER A 1144 -57.23 4.50 1.50
C SER A 1144 -57.74 4.17 0.11
N ILE A 1145 -58.63 5.01 -0.43
CA ILE A 1145 -59.17 4.82 -1.78
C ILE A 1145 -58.10 5.10 -2.83
N LEU A 1146 -57.20 6.07 -2.63
CA LEU A 1146 -56.05 6.28 -3.52
C LEU A 1146 -55.16 5.03 -3.61
N PHE A 1147 -54.89 4.39 -2.47
CA PHE A 1147 -54.10 3.16 -2.42
C PHE A 1147 -54.85 1.91 -2.92
N ALA A 1148 -56.18 1.88 -2.82
CA ALA A 1148 -57.00 0.77 -3.31
C ALA A 1148 -57.29 0.83 -4.82
N ASN A 1149 -57.47 2.04 -5.37
CA ASN A 1149 -57.81 2.27 -6.78
C ASN A 1149 -56.60 2.32 -7.71
N THR A 1150 -55.38 2.24 -7.17
CA THR A 1150 -54.16 2.01 -7.96
C THR A 1150 -54.10 0.54 -8.37
N SER A 1151 -54.98 0.16 -9.31
CA SER A 1151 -55.13 -1.21 -9.79
C SER A 1151 -54.13 -1.55 -10.89
N SER A 1152 -53.49 -2.72 -10.70
CA SER A 1152 -52.82 -3.61 -11.68
C SER A 1152 -51.53 -3.15 -12.34
#